data_AF-A0A8B8IIZ7-F1
#
_entry.id   AF-A0A8B8IIZ7-F1
#
_cell.length_a   1.000
_cell.length_b   1.000
_cell.length_c   1.000
_cell.angle_alpha   90.00
_cell.angle_beta   90.00
_cell.angle_gamma   90.00
#
_symmetry.space_group_name_H-M   'P 1'
#
loop_
_entity.id
_entity.type
_entity.pdbx_description
1 polymer ?
#
loop_
_entity_poly.entity_id
_entity_poly.type
_entity_poly.pdbx_seq_one_letter_code
_entity_poly.pdbx_strand_id
1 'polypeptide(L)'
;MWFLISIYSAIVCGVLSQSSNIYLPKVNISQGTVVGSISDDDTYFEFYGIPYADSTAGSNRFKAPSTPPLFEDEFIANRKDIKCVKASGVGYEGTEDCLTINVFTPTLNNSRQLSVMVWIKGKEFDNAIDAELSFKKFLEKEVIIVNINYRESILGFLCLGTESAPGNAGLKDIIAGLKWIQNNIAAFGGNPDNVSLFGHGSSAAAVDLITLTQSAEGLVHKAISQSGTALAPWAVTRNNLRYAIIVAEALGHKIEDLDTLSDVFSRTSVAALMAVINELDLTDNSLAFAPCVERSIDNIEPLLLKSPYQTIMEGEQLQIPFMTGFVDIEGSLRAEKVVKSDWLERMKTSFIDFIQPDLDFLSEEQELEIAQEIQDFYFSNDTSDADSVSDFLTYQGDTMILISAIREARMRTASSNSSVYLYQFSYKGDLSEALDRPLPIDAAGHGEELIYLFNKKNDTGISSHDQAIGEILIERWTNFAKHSIPTSETSQVTWNPYTFTRSNYLRVLDETEINENSTFEVELITPHPTTLAFWDSLYAQHFIDAKSIWNLNDRAEDDDTGGEGDDGNDNGDDDNNTGGEGDDGNDNGDDENNTGGEDDNNVDDENKPDDSVPDSASTTVGYTFAILMLFAILEKFHTVQILS
;
A
#
# COMPACT_ATOMS: atom_id res chain seq x y z
N MET A 1 -64.75 -38.50 -5.61
CA MET A 1 -64.05 -37.25 -6.01
C MET A 1 -63.05 -36.79 -4.96
N TRP A 2 -63.42 -36.71 -3.69
CA TRP A 2 -62.50 -36.35 -2.58
C TRP A 2 -61.33 -37.33 -2.35
N PHE A 3 -61.54 -38.63 -2.57
CA PHE A 3 -60.46 -39.65 -2.43
C PHE A 3 -59.38 -39.57 -3.52
N LEU A 4 -59.73 -39.10 -4.73
CA LEU A 4 -58.78 -38.98 -5.84
C LEU A 4 -57.93 -37.70 -5.72
N ILE A 5 -58.48 -36.64 -5.12
CA ILE A 5 -57.77 -35.38 -4.83
C ILE A 5 -56.72 -35.59 -3.72
N SER A 6 -57.02 -36.43 -2.73
CA SER A 6 -56.08 -36.73 -1.63
C SER A 6 -54.88 -37.57 -2.07
N ILE A 7 -55.06 -38.48 -3.05
CA ILE A 7 -53.96 -39.28 -3.60
C ILE A 7 -53.10 -38.43 -4.54
N TYR A 8 -53.69 -37.52 -5.31
CA TYR A 8 -52.93 -36.58 -6.15
C TYR A 8 -52.10 -35.59 -5.32
N SER A 9 -52.64 -35.11 -4.19
CA SER A 9 -51.91 -34.21 -3.27
C SER A 9 -50.75 -34.91 -2.56
N ALA A 10 -50.87 -36.21 -2.23
CA ALA A 10 -49.79 -37.00 -1.64
C ALA A 10 -48.68 -37.35 -2.67
N ILE A 11 -49.03 -37.57 -3.94
CA ILE A 11 -48.06 -37.81 -5.01
C ILE A 11 -47.34 -36.50 -5.40
N VAL A 12 -48.05 -35.37 -5.43
CA VAL A 12 -47.43 -34.05 -5.69
C VAL A 12 -46.54 -33.60 -4.52
N CYS A 13 -46.88 -33.91 -3.27
CA CYS A 13 -45.96 -33.69 -2.13
C CYS A 13 -44.77 -34.66 -2.13
N GLY A 14 -44.95 -35.91 -2.59
CA GLY A 14 -43.85 -36.87 -2.72
C GLY A 14 -42.84 -36.50 -3.81
N VAL A 15 -43.31 -35.95 -4.93
CA VAL A 15 -42.46 -35.51 -6.06
C VAL A 15 -41.78 -34.15 -5.80
N LEU A 16 -42.32 -33.32 -4.90
CA LEU A 16 -41.67 -32.08 -4.44
C LEU A 16 -40.74 -32.28 -3.22
N SER A 17 -40.58 -33.51 -2.71
CA SER A 17 -39.67 -33.83 -1.60
C SER A 17 -38.38 -34.56 -2.02
N GLN A 18 -38.05 -34.55 -3.31
CA GLN A 18 -36.65 -34.71 -3.68
C GLN A 18 -35.93 -33.40 -3.31
N SER A 19 -35.70 -33.19 -2.01
CA SER A 19 -34.55 -32.42 -1.59
C SER A 19 -33.36 -33.14 -2.20
N SER A 20 -32.82 -32.60 -3.28
CA SER A 20 -31.41 -32.85 -3.62
C SER A 20 -30.67 -32.67 -2.30
N ASN A 21 -30.12 -33.75 -1.76
CA ASN A 21 -29.12 -33.64 -0.71
C ASN A 21 -27.97 -32.88 -1.36
N ILE A 22 -27.98 -31.55 -1.25
CA ILE A 22 -26.87 -30.71 -1.69
C ILE A 22 -25.71 -31.14 -0.82
N TYR A 23 -24.82 -31.94 -1.41
CA TYR A 23 -23.60 -32.37 -0.74
C TYR A 23 -22.69 -31.15 -0.66
N LEU A 24 -22.74 -30.46 0.47
CA LEU A 24 -21.85 -29.34 0.74
C LEU A 24 -20.45 -29.90 1.06
N PRO A 25 -19.39 -29.38 0.44
CA PRO A 25 -18.03 -29.81 0.73
C PRO A 25 -17.69 -29.53 2.20
N LYS A 26 -17.11 -30.51 2.88
CA LYS A 26 -16.68 -30.40 4.28
C LYS A 26 -15.19 -30.66 4.41
N VAL A 27 -14.52 -29.83 5.20
CA VAL A 27 -13.07 -29.92 5.48
C VAL A 27 -12.87 -29.83 6.99
N ASN A 28 -12.01 -30.69 7.54
CA ASN A 28 -11.62 -30.61 8.95
C ASN A 28 -10.30 -29.85 9.05
N ILE A 29 -10.32 -28.73 9.77
CA ILE A 29 -9.16 -27.89 10.05
C ILE A 29 -8.88 -27.87 11.55
N SER A 30 -7.80 -27.20 11.96
CA SER A 30 -7.40 -27.08 13.38
C SER A 30 -8.50 -26.46 14.27
N GLN A 31 -9.33 -25.58 13.72
CA GLN A 31 -10.42 -24.93 14.45
C GLN A 31 -11.70 -25.77 14.56
N GLY A 32 -11.88 -26.79 13.70
CA GLY A 32 -13.13 -27.57 13.63
C GLY A 32 -13.50 -27.94 12.19
N THR A 33 -14.75 -28.32 11.98
CA THR A 33 -15.27 -28.66 10.65
C THR A 33 -15.79 -27.41 9.95
N VAL A 34 -15.31 -27.17 8.72
CA VAL A 34 -15.73 -26.08 7.85
C VAL A 34 -16.54 -26.63 6.69
N VAL A 35 -17.67 -26.00 6.38
CA VAL A 35 -18.60 -26.36 5.31
C VAL A 35 -18.60 -25.25 4.27
N GLY A 36 -18.19 -25.58 3.04
CA GLY A 36 -18.15 -24.64 1.92
C GLY A 36 -19.28 -24.84 0.91
N SER A 37 -19.07 -24.34 -0.30
CA SER A 37 -19.94 -24.51 -1.46
C SER A 37 -19.16 -25.00 -2.69
N ILE A 38 -19.89 -25.44 -3.70
CA ILE A 38 -19.37 -25.69 -5.04
C ILE A 38 -19.63 -24.42 -5.86
N SER A 39 -18.73 -24.05 -6.77
CA SER A 39 -18.90 -22.90 -7.67
C SER A 39 -20.16 -23.05 -8.54
N ASP A 40 -20.70 -21.93 -9.02
CA ASP A 40 -21.94 -21.91 -9.82
C ASP A 40 -21.87 -22.76 -11.10
N ASP A 41 -20.66 -22.99 -11.63
CA ASP A 41 -20.39 -23.81 -12.81
C ASP A 41 -19.90 -25.23 -12.49
N ASP A 42 -19.95 -25.64 -11.22
CA ASP A 42 -19.55 -26.96 -10.72
C ASP A 42 -18.07 -27.32 -10.97
N THR A 43 -17.18 -26.34 -11.15
CA THR A 43 -15.77 -26.56 -11.50
C THR A 43 -14.79 -26.52 -10.32
N TYR A 44 -15.13 -25.85 -9.21
CA TYR A 44 -14.27 -25.78 -8.03
C TYR A 44 -15.06 -25.65 -6.73
N PHE A 45 -14.36 -25.75 -5.59
CA PHE A 45 -14.92 -25.57 -4.25
C PHE A 45 -14.52 -24.21 -3.68
N GLU A 46 -15.45 -23.61 -2.94
CA GLU A 46 -15.29 -22.29 -2.34
C GLU A 46 -15.58 -22.33 -0.84
N PHE A 47 -14.74 -21.66 -0.07
CA PHE A 47 -14.93 -21.46 1.37
C PHE A 47 -14.68 -20.00 1.68
N TYR A 48 -15.71 -19.29 2.14
CA TYR A 48 -15.63 -17.84 2.41
C TYR A 48 -15.72 -17.51 3.90
N GLY A 49 -14.95 -16.53 4.33
CA GLY A 49 -15.10 -15.88 5.62
C GLY A 49 -14.63 -16.71 6.81
N ILE A 50 -13.67 -17.63 6.63
CA ILE A 50 -13.13 -18.42 7.74
C ILE A 50 -12.28 -17.50 8.64
N PRO A 51 -12.57 -17.32 9.93
CA PRO A 51 -11.76 -16.47 10.80
C PRO A 51 -10.39 -17.10 11.03
N TYR A 52 -9.32 -16.38 10.71
CA TYR A 52 -7.94 -16.84 10.94
C TYR A 52 -7.29 -16.18 12.19
N ALA A 53 -7.99 -15.21 12.79
CA ALA A 53 -7.64 -14.55 14.04
C ALA A 53 -8.91 -14.22 14.85
N ASP A 54 -8.74 -13.92 16.14
CA ASP A 54 -9.83 -13.45 16.99
C ASP A 54 -10.19 -11.97 16.72
N SER A 55 -11.26 -11.49 17.35
CA SER A 55 -11.75 -10.12 17.24
C SER A 55 -10.66 -9.08 17.47
N THR A 56 -10.63 -8.10 16.57
CA THR A 56 -9.72 -6.95 16.61
C THR A 56 -10.37 -5.77 17.33
N ALA A 57 -11.62 -5.86 17.77
CA ALA A 57 -12.32 -4.73 18.39
C ALA A 57 -11.74 -4.33 19.77
N GLY A 58 -12.09 -3.11 20.21
CA GLY A 58 -11.80 -2.62 21.56
C GLY A 58 -10.29 -2.51 21.84
N SER A 59 -9.81 -3.14 22.91
CA SER A 59 -8.39 -3.06 23.31
C SER A 59 -7.42 -3.77 22.35
N ASN A 60 -7.93 -4.52 21.38
CA ASN A 60 -7.15 -5.21 20.35
C ASN A 60 -6.99 -4.39 19.07
N ARG A 61 -7.65 -3.22 18.97
CA ARG A 61 -7.83 -2.43 17.74
C ARG A 61 -6.56 -2.19 16.94
N PHE A 62 -5.46 -1.87 17.60
CA PHE A 62 -4.17 -1.56 16.97
C PHE A 62 -3.06 -2.57 17.32
N LYS A 63 -3.42 -3.68 17.96
CA LYS A 63 -2.47 -4.71 18.41
C LYS A 63 -2.35 -5.83 17.39
N ALA A 64 -1.30 -6.64 17.54
CA ALA A 64 -1.16 -7.89 16.80
C ALA A 64 -2.42 -8.77 16.96
N PRO A 65 -2.80 -9.53 15.91
CA PRO A 65 -3.97 -10.41 15.97
C PRO A 65 -3.77 -11.54 16.98
N SER A 66 -4.86 -11.93 17.64
CA SER A 66 -4.88 -13.08 18.56
C SER A 66 -5.20 -14.38 17.82
N THR A 67 -4.99 -15.52 18.49
CA THR A 67 -5.23 -16.86 17.93
C THR A 67 -6.67 -17.04 17.45
N PRO A 68 -6.91 -17.75 16.34
CA PRO A 68 -8.25 -17.95 15.80
C PRO A 68 -9.19 -18.68 16.76
N PRO A 69 -10.51 -18.40 16.71
CA PRO A 69 -11.50 -19.10 17.53
C PRO A 69 -11.70 -20.55 17.08
N LEU A 70 -12.00 -21.44 18.03
CA LEU A 70 -12.44 -22.81 17.76
C LEU A 70 -13.95 -22.85 17.45
N PHE A 71 -14.37 -23.83 16.66
CA PHE A 71 -15.77 -24.07 16.32
C PHE A 71 -16.31 -25.25 17.13
N GLU A 72 -17.34 -25.01 17.93
CA GLU A 72 -18.05 -26.10 18.63
C GLU A 72 -18.93 -26.91 17.67
N ASP A 73 -19.53 -26.24 16.68
CA ASP A 73 -20.37 -26.80 15.63
C ASP A 73 -19.72 -26.61 14.24
N GLU A 74 -20.33 -27.17 13.20
CA GLU A 74 -19.89 -26.96 11.81
C GLU A 74 -19.93 -25.46 11.44
N PHE A 75 -18.81 -24.90 11.00
CA PHE A 75 -18.72 -23.52 10.55
C PHE A 75 -19.13 -23.42 9.07
N ILE A 76 -20.16 -22.62 8.79
CA ILE A 76 -20.65 -22.40 7.42
C ILE A 76 -19.85 -21.26 6.78
N ALA A 77 -18.94 -21.61 5.87
CA ALA A 77 -18.04 -20.68 5.18
C ALA A 77 -18.67 -20.10 3.91
N ASN A 78 -19.66 -19.22 4.06
CA ASN A 78 -20.39 -18.60 2.94
C ASN A 78 -20.49 -17.06 3.02
N ARG A 79 -19.71 -16.42 3.92
CA ARG A 79 -19.73 -14.97 4.14
C ARG A 79 -18.82 -14.25 3.15
N LYS A 80 -19.35 -13.89 1.97
CA LYS A 80 -18.63 -13.17 0.90
C LYS A 80 -18.50 -11.66 1.16
N ASP A 81 -19.25 -11.13 2.13
CA ASP A 81 -19.45 -9.70 2.38
C ASP A 81 -18.46 -9.07 3.35
N ILE A 82 -17.59 -9.87 3.97
CA ILE A 82 -16.67 -9.39 5.01
C ILE A 82 -15.52 -8.61 4.36
N LYS A 83 -15.45 -7.31 4.66
CA LYS A 83 -14.35 -6.41 4.29
C LYS A 83 -13.82 -5.71 5.54
N CYS A 84 -12.52 -5.41 5.56
CA CYS A 84 -11.95 -4.55 6.57
C CYS A 84 -12.39 -3.10 6.39
N VAL A 85 -12.41 -2.36 7.50
CA VAL A 85 -12.76 -0.94 7.47
C VAL A 85 -11.82 -0.17 6.56
N LYS A 86 -12.39 0.61 5.64
CA LYS A 86 -11.64 1.59 4.83
C LYS A 86 -12.47 2.81 4.48
N ALA A 87 -11.79 3.93 4.31
CA ALA A 87 -12.39 5.20 3.95
C ALA A 87 -12.85 5.19 2.47
N SER A 88 -14.07 5.66 2.21
CA SER A 88 -14.74 5.58 0.90
C SER A 88 -14.98 6.96 0.24
N GLY A 89 -14.25 8.00 0.66
CA GLY A 89 -14.41 9.38 0.18
C GLY A 89 -15.60 10.14 0.80
N VAL A 90 -16.75 9.47 0.97
CA VAL A 90 -17.96 10.05 1.59
C VAL A 90 -18.35 9.38 2.92
N GLY A 91 -17.48 8.51 3.43
CA GLY A 91 -17.75 7.68 4.60
C GLY A 91 -16.73 6.55 4.73
N TYR A 92 -17.21 5.37 5.10
CA TYR A 92 -16.40 4.16 5.16
C TYR A 92 -17.24 2.92 4.81
N GLU A 93 -16.56 1.86 4.42
CA GLU A 93 -17.13 0.52 4.29
C GLU A 93 -16.41 -0.46 5.21
N GLY A 94 -16.98 -1.65 5.40
CA GLY A 94 -16.35 -2.75 6.15
C GLY A 94 -16.64 -2.75 7.65
N THR A 95 -15.97 -3.67 8.35
CA THR A 95 -16.09 -3.92 9.79
C THR A 95 -14.71 -4.11 10.43
N GLU A 96 -14.58 -3.83 11.73
CA GLU A 96 -13.30 -4.02 12.44
C GLU A 96 -12.96 -5.53 12.52
N ASP A 97 -13.97 -6.36 12.85
CA ASP A 97 -13.84 -7.82 12.89
C ASP A 97 -13.87 -8.41 11.47
N CYS A 98 -12.76 -8.22 10.75
CA CYS A 98 -12.64 -8.55 9.33
C CYS A 98 -11.57 -9.59 8.99
N LEU A 99 -10.83 -10.10 9.99
CA LEU A 99 -9.70 -11.01 9.82
C LEU A 99 -10.15 -12.43 9.42
N THR A 100 -10.57 -12.53 8.16
CA THR A 100 -11.09 -13.75 7.55
C THR A 100 -10.31 -14.12 6.30
N ILE A 101 -10.30 -15.41 6.02
CA ILE A 101 -9.63 -16.01 4.87
C ILE A 101 -10.65 -16.73 3.98
N ASN A 102 -10.45 -16.63 2.67
CA ASN A 102 -11.22 -17.37 1.67
C ASN A 102 -10.31 -18.38 0.99
N VAL A 103 -10.81 -19.59 0.72
CA VAL A 103 -10.08 -20.65 0.02
C VAL A 103 -10.86 -21.11 -1.21
N PHE A 104 -10.19 -21.12 -2.35
CA PHE A 104 -10.70 -21.59 -3.64
C PHE A 104 -9.83 -22.74 -4.11
N THR A 105 -10.42 -23.92 -4.34
CA THR A 105 -9.64 -25.11 -4.68
C THR A 105 -10.34 -25.98 -5.73
N PRO A 106 -9.63 -26.49 -6.74
CA PRO A 106 -10.21 -27.41 -7.73
C PRO A 106 -10.41 -28.83 -7.16
N THR A 107 -9.95 -29.11 -5.94
CA THR A 107 -9.96 -30.46 -5.37
C THR A 107 -9.98 -30.47 -3.84
N LEU A 108 -10.64 -31.47 -3.24
CA LEU A 108 -10.54 -31.76 -1.80
C LEU A 108 -9.72 -33.03 -1.52
N ASN A 109 -8.92 -33.48 -2.50
CA ASN A 109 -8.02 -34.60 -2.31
C ASN A 109 -6.66 -34.10 -1.78
N ASN A 110 -6.43 -34.29 -0.48
CA ASN A 110 -5.19 -33.90 0.20
C ASN A 110 -3.91 -34.50 -0.43
N SER A 111 -4.02 -35.58 -1.20
CA SER A 111 -2.87 -36.19 -1.89
C SER A 111 -2.38 -35.38 -3.09
N ARG A 112 -3.15 -34.38 -3.55
CA ARG A 112 -2.81 -33.56 -4.73
C ARG A 112 -1.68 -32.58 -4.46
N GLN A 113 -1.57 -32.04 -3.24
CA GLN A 113 -0.49 -31.16 -2.80
C GLN A 113 -0.22 -30.01 -3.80
N LEU A 114 -1.27 -29.29 -4.17
CA LEU A 114 -1.20 -28.21 -5.16
C LEU A 114 -0.45 -26.99 -4.62
N SER A 115 0.20 -26.23 -5.51
CA SER A 115 0.82 -24.95 -5.14
C SER A 115 -0.24 -23.98 -4.66
N VAL A 116 0.06 -23.25 -3.58
CA VAL A 116 -0.87 -22.31 -2.95
C VAL A 116 -0.45 -20.90 -3.34
N MET A 117 -1.36 -20.16 -3.96
CA MET A 117 -1.18 -18.75 -4.31
C MET A 117 -2.06 -17.90 -3.39
N VAL A 118 -1.44 -17.02 -2.62
CA VAL A 118 -2.09 -16.20 -1.60
C VAL A 118 -2.21 -14.77 -2.13
N TRP A 119 -3.42 -14.36 -2.47
CA TRP A 119 -3.73 -13.02 -2.94
C TRP A 119 -3.99 -12.10 -1.76
N ILE A 120 -3.19 -11.03 -1.67
CA ILE A 120 -3.42 -9.95 -0.72
C ILE A 120 -4.28 -8.89 -1.41
N LYS A 121 -5.55 -8.82 -1.00
CA LYS A 121 -6.52 -7.90 -1.58
C LYS A 121 -6.23 -6.47 -1.09
N GLY A 122 -5.99 -5.53 -2.01
CA GLY A 122 -5.74 -4.10 -1.69
C GLY A 122 -6.87 -3.16 -2.10
N LYS A 123 -6.81 -1.92 -1.61
CA LYS A 123 -7.82 -0.87 -1.83
C LYS A 123 -7.95 -0.48 -3.31
N GLU A 124 -6.85 -0.43 -4.04
CA GLU A 124 -6.78 -0.02 -5.45
C GLU A 124 -7.60 -0.95 -6.36
N PHE A 125 -7.79 -2.19 -5.92
CA PHE A 125 -8.62 -3.16 -6.63
C PHE A 125 -10.12 -2.85 -6.56
N ASP A 126 -10.60 -2.38 -5.40
CA ASP A 126 -12.03 -2.11 -5.21
C ASP A 126 -12.51 -0.90 -6.04
N ASN A 127 -11.59 -0.10 -6.57
CA ASN A 127 -11.89 1.04 -7.45
C ASN A 127 -11.72 0.71 -8.95
N ALA A 128 -10.97 -0.35 -9.30
CA ALA A 128 -10.60 -0.63 -10.69
C ALA A 128 -11.60 -1.56 -11.41
N ILE A 129 -12.22 -2.50 -10.69
CA ILE A 129 -13.16 -3.46 -11.27
C ILE A 129 -14.39 -3.55 -10.36
N ASP A 130 -15.54 -3.08 -10.85
CA ASP A 130 -16.85 -3.18 -10.19
C ASP A 130 -17.39 -4.64 -10.13
N ALA A 131 -16.50 -5.64 -10.26
CA ALA A 131 -16.82 -7.04 -10.38
C ALA A 131 -16.03 -7.90 -9.38
N GLU A 132 -16.71 -8.89 -8.82
CA GLU A 132 -16.08 -10.00 -8.10
C GLU A 132 -14.94 -10.62 -8.92
N LEU A 133 -13.75 -10.70 -8.32
CA LEU A 133 -12.59 -11.42 -8.87
C LEU A 133 -12.97 -12.83 -9.30
N SER A 134 -12.60 -13.22 -10.52
CA SER A 134 -12.66 -14.62 -10.95
C SER A 134 -11.29 -15.27 -10.81
N PHE A 135 -11.21 -16.31 -9.99
CA PHE A 135 -10.01 -17.14 -9.86
C PHE A 135 -10.03 -18.37 -10.76
N LYS A 136 -11.06 -18.52 -11.59
CA LYS A 136 -11.28 -19.73 -12.39
C LYS A 136 -10.06 -20.11 -13.23
N LYS A 137 -9.49 -19.16 -13.97
CA LYS A 137 -8.32 -19.41 -14.84
C LYS A 137 -7.09 -19.89 -14.05
N PHE A 138 -6.89 -19.40 -12.82
CA PHE A 138 -5.86 -19.92 -11.93
C PHE A 138 -6.15 -21.37 -11.53
N LEU A 139 -7.39 -21.66 -11.10
CA LEU A 139 -7.78 -23.01 -10.65
C LEU A 139 -7.69 -24.05 -11.78
N GLU A 140 -7.97 -23.66 -13.03
CA GLU A 140 -7.78 -24.48 -14.23
C GLU A 140 -6.31 -24.85 -14.47
N LYS A 141 -5.37 -24.04 -13.99
CA LYS A 141 -3.94 -24.36 -13.95
C LYS A 141 -3.56 -25.18 -12.71
N GLU A 142 -4.50 -25.78 -12.01
CA GLU A 142 -4.23 -26.68 -10.86
C GLU A 142 -3.42 -26.02 -9.72
N VAL A 143 -3.72 -24.77 -9.39
CA VAL A 143 -3.27 -24.11 -8.15
C VAL A 143 -4.44 -23.91 -7.19
N ILE A 144 -4.15 -23.63 -5.93
CA ILE A 144 -5.14 -23.15 -4.94
C ILE A 144 -4.98 -21.65 -4.80
N ILE A 145 -6.10 -20.92 -4.74
CA ILE A 145 -6.10 -19.50 -4.43
C ILE A 145 -6.63 -19.30 -3.02
N VAL A 146 -5.92 -18.46 -2.26
CA VAL A 146 -6.31 -18.06 -0.91
C VAL A 146 -6.32 -16.55 -0.83
N ASN A 147 -7.39 -15.94 -0.32
CA ASN A 147 -7.46 -14.50 -0.12
C ASN A 147 -7.47 -14.20 1.38
N ILE A 148 -6.63 -13.26 1.82
CA ILE A 148 -6.56 -12.81 3.22
C ILE A 148 -7.07 -11.38 3.29
N ASN A 149 -8.04 -11.12 4.17
CA ASN A 149 -8.39 -9.77 4.61
C ASN A 149 -7.45 -9.33 5.72
N TYR A 150 -6.87 -8.13 5.67
CA TYR A 150 -6.02 -7.58 6.73
C TYR A 150 -6.45 -6.15 7.05
N ARG A 151 -6.17 -5.65 8.28
CA ARG A 151 -6.52 -4.28 8.63
C ARG A 151 -5.71 -3.28 7.79
N GLU A 152 -6.41 -2.27 7.27
CA GLU A 152 -5.84 -1.19 6.45
C GLU A 152 -5.89 0.16 7.20
N SER A 153 -5.30 1.20 6.60
CA SER A 153 -5.34 2.58 7.10
C SER A 153 -4.90 2.68 8.57
N ILE A 154 -5.48 3.60 9.34
CA ILE A 154 -5.16 3.79 10.76
C ILE A 154 -5.34 2.52 11.60
N LEU A 155 -6.28 1.64 11.25
CA LEU A 155 -6.54 0.42 12.03
C LEU A 155 -5.44 -0.63 11.84
N GLY A 156 -4.81 -0.66 10.66
CA GLY A 156 -3.69 -1.54 10.37
C GLY A 156 -2.33 -0.93 10.69
N PHE A 157 -2.20 0.39 10.60
CA PHE A 157 -0.90 1.06 10.49
C PHE A 157 -0.71 2.26 11.41
N LEU A 158 -1.56 2.44 12.43
CA LEU A 158 -1.23 3.34 13.53
C LEU A 158 0.05 2.85 14.23
N CYS A 159 1.10 3.67 14.20
CA CYS A 159 2.40 3.34 14.73
C CYS A 159 2.86 4.41 15.73
N LEU A 160 2.55 4.17 17.01
CA LEU A 160 2.95 5.06 18.12
C LEU A 160 4.07 4.46 18.97
N GLY A 161 4.37 3.17 18.76
CA GLY A 161 5.38 2.45 19.54
C GLY A 161 4.97 2.26 21.00
N THR A 162 3.69 2.42 21.34
CA THR A 162 3.13 2.14 22.67
C THR A 162 2.66 0.68 22.76
N GLU A 163 2.44 0.15 23.96
CA GLU A 163 1.88 -1.21 24.10
C GLU A 163 0.50 -1.36 23.44
N SER A 164 -0.27 -0.28 23.37
CA SER A 164 -1.60 -0.25 22.74
C SER A 164 -1.57 -0.12 21.22
N ALA A 165 -0.54 0.53 20.66
CA ALA A 165 -0.38 0.76 19.23
C ALA A 165 1.10 0.63 18.83
N PRO A 166 1.66 -0.60 18.89
CA PRO A 166 3.09 -0.83 18.64
C PRO A 166 3.50 -0.56 17.19
N GLY A 167 2.55 -0.67 16.24
CA GLY A 167 2.79 -0.55 14.81
C GLY A 167 2.53 -1.84 14.04
N ASN A 168 2.41 -1.69 12.72
CA ASN A 168 2.35 -2.77 11.73
C ASN A 168 1.29 -3.87 12.00
N ALA A 169 0.15 -3.53 12.60
CA ALA A 169 -0.92 -4.48 12.88
C ALA A 169 -1.42 -5.19 11.60
N GLY A 170 -1.56 -4.45 10.49
CA GLY A 170 -1.97 -5.00 9.19
C GLY A 170 -0.97 -6.02 8.61
N LEU A 171 0.34 -5.78 8.73
CA LEU A 171 1.34 -6.79 8.31
C LEU A 171 1.33 -8.01 9.24
N LYS A 172 1.14 -7.80 10.55
CA LYS A 172 0.99 -8.89 11.53
C LYS A 172 -0.27 -9.72 11.27
N ASP A 173 -1.33 -9.11 10.74
CA ASP A 173 -2.53 -9.81 10.26
C ASP A 173 -2.21 -10.73 9.08
N ILE A 174 -1.41 -10.29 8.12
CA ILE A 174 -0.96 -11.12 6.99
C ILE A 174 -0.12 -12.31 7.50
N ILE A 175 0.81 -12.08 8.44
CA ILE A 175 1.60 -13.16 9.07
C ILE A 175 0.69 -14.17 9.78
N ALA A 176 -0.33 -13.73 10.51
CA ALA A 176 -1.27 -14.63 11.15
C ALA A 176 -2.08 -15.46 10.14
N GLY A 177 -2.51 -14.85 9.03
CA GLY A 177 -3.14 -15.56 7.92
C GLY A 177 -2.21 -16.59 7.27
N LEU A 178 -0.93 -16.26 7.08
CA LEU A 178 0.07 -17.21 6.57
C LEU A 178 0.33 -18.37 7.54
N LYS A 179 0.39 -18.11 8.85
CA LYS A 179 0.45 -19.16 9.90
C LYS A 179 -0.79 -20.05 9.86
N TRP A 180 -1.97 -19.47 9.61
CA TRP A 180 -3.19 -20.25 9.41
C TRP A 180 -3.10 -21.15 8.18
N ILE A 181 -2.59 -20.64 7.05
CA ILE A 181 -2.40 -21.41 5.81
C ILE A 181 -1.47 -22.60 6.08
N GLN A 182 -0.32 -22.37 6.72
CA GLN A 182 0.61 -23.45 7.08
C GLN A 182 -0.06 -24.59 7.87
N ASN A 183 -0.92 -24.24 8.82
CA ASN A 183 -1.57 -25.22 9.69
C ASN A 183 -2.75 -25.95 9.04
N ASN A 184 -3.37 -25.38 7.99
CA ASN A 184 -4.69 -25.84 7.54
C ASN A 184 -4.79 -26.15 6.04
N ILE A 185 -3.93 -25.58 5.18
CA ILE A 185 -4.15 -25.62 3.72
C ILE A 185 -4.04 -27.03 3.12
N ALA A 186 -3.32 -27.93 3.79
CA ALA A 186 -3.26 -29.34 3.42
C ALA A 186 -4.62 -30.03 3.41
N ALA A 187 -5.55 -29.59 4.27
CA ALA A 187 -6.92 -30.11 4.30
C ALA A 187 -7.78 -29.68 3.10
N PHE A 188 -7.33 -28.65 2.36
CA PHE A 188 -7.96 -28.15 1.15
C PHE A 188 -7.25 -28.63 -0.14
N GLY A 189 -6.33 -29.60 -0.02
CA GLY A 189 -5.56 -30.11 -1.16
C GLY A 189 -4.25 -29.38 -1.45
N GLY A 190 -3.88 -28.37 -0.64
CA GLY A 190 -2.70 -27.54 -0.86
C GLY A 190 -1.42 -28.10 -0.26
N ASN A 191 -0.30 -27.61 -0.76
CA ASN A 191 1.02 -27.88 -0.20
C ASN A 191 1.48 -26.68 0.67
N PRO A 192 1.56 -26.83 2.01
CA PRO A 192 2.06 -25.77 2.88
C PRO A 192 3.53 -25.41 2.61
N ASP A 193 4.32 -26.31 2.02
CA ASP A 193 5.73 -26.08 1.66
C ASP A 193 5.90 -25.43 0.27
N ASN A 194 4.80 -25.01 -0.36
CA ASN A 194 4.83 -24.34 -1.66
C ASN A 194 3.78 -23.22 -1.75
N VAL A 195 4.02 -22.17 -0.96
CA VAL A 195 3.16 -20.99 -0.83
C VAL A 195 3.79 -19.79 -1.54
N SER A 196 3.05 -19.18 -2.47
CA SER A 196 3.45 -17.97 -3.19
C SER A 196 2.54 -16.81 -2.81
N LEU A 197 3.10 -15.70 -2.36
CA LEU A 197 2.36 -14.50 -1.99
C LEU A 197 2.30 -13.53 -3.17
N PHE A 198 1.15 -12.93 -3.45
CA PHE A 198 1.05 -11.92 -4.51
C PHE A 198 0.00 -10.85 -4.23
N GLY A 199 0.24 -9.65 -4.74
CA GLY A 199 -0.61 -8.48 -4.55
C GLY A 199 -0.32 -7.39 -5.57
N HIS A 200 -1.14 -6.35 -5.58
CA HIS A 200 -1.00 -5.18 -6.44
C HIS A 200 -1.02 -3.88 -5.63
N GLY A 201 -0.27 -2.85 -6.04
CA GLY A 201 -0.26 -1.53 -5.40
C GLY A 201 0.17 -1.61 -3.93
N SER A 202 -0.60 -1.01 -3.02
CA SER A 202 -0.32 -1.07 -1.57
C SER A 202 -0.19 -2.50 -1.03
N SER A 203 -0.99 -3.42 -1.54
CA SER A 203 -0.87 -4.84 -1.19
C SER A 203 0.39 -5.49 -1.75
N ALA A 204 0.89 -5.07 -2.91
CA ALA A 204 2.19 -5.53 -3.42
C ALA A 204 3.33 -5.08 -2.51
N ALA A 205 3.33 -3.82 -2.08
CA ALA A 205 4.30 -3.35 -1.09
C ALA A 205 4.20 -4.14 0.23
N ALA A 206 2.99 -4.47 0.70
CA ALA A 206 2.82 -5.35 1.85
C ALA A 206 3.38 -6.76 1.60
N VAL A 207 3.14 -7.35 0.42
CA VAL A 207 3.74 -8.64 0.02
C VAL A 207 5.26 -8.57 0.11
N ASP A 208 5.85 -7.51 -0.44
CA ASP A 208 7.29 -7.29 -0.43
C ASP A 208 7.83 -7.16 1.00
N LEU A 209 7.22 -6.31 1.83
CA LEU A 209 7.57 -6.13 3.24
C LEU A 209 7.50 -7.43 4.05
N ILE A 210 6.54 -8.32 3.76
CA ILE A 210 6.46 -9.64 4.39
C ILE A 210 7.68 -10.51 4.03
N THR A 211 8.28 -10.33 2.85
CA THR A 211 9.53 -11.03 2.50
C THR A 211 10.78 -10.47 3.19
N LEU A 212 10.66 -9.32 3.87
CA LEU A 212 11.75 -8.67 4.58
C LEU A 212 11.79 -9.00 6.08
N THR A 213 10.84 -9.81 6.57
CA THR A 213 10.77 -10.16 7.99
C THR A 213 11.03 -11.64 8.24
N GLN A 214 11.83 -11.95 9.26
CA GLN A 214 12.10 -13.32 9.67
C GLN A 214 10.84 -14.07 10.14
N SER A 215 9.81 -13.33 10.57
CA SER A 215 8.51 -13.92 10.96
C SER A 215 7.82 -14.67 9.82
N ALA A 216 8.22 -14.42 8.57
CA ALA A 216 7.68 -15.09 7.39
C ALA A 216 8.53 -16.29 6.92
N GLU A 217 9.66 -16.59 7.58
CA GLU A 217 10.49 -17.74 7.23
C GLU A 217 9.70 -19.05 7.31
N GLY A 218 9.77 -19.85 6.25
CA GLY A 218 8.99 -21.09 6.11
C GLY A 218 7.49 -20.89 5.87
N LEU A 219 6.98 -19.66 5.92
CA LEU A 219 5.58 -19.36 5.60
C LEU A 219 5.39 -19.04 4.12
N VAL A 220 6.36 -18.34 3.51
CA VAL A 220 6.34 -17.87 2.12
C VAL A 220 7.55 -18.41 1.38
N HIS A 221 7.32 -18.90 0.16
CA HIS A 221 8.34 -19.58 -0.65
C HIS A 221 8.64 -18.85 -1.97
N LYS A 222 7.74 -17.96 -2.40
CA LYS A 222 7.86 -17.09 -3.59
C LYS A 222 7.00 -15.85 -3.40
N ALA A 223 7.36 -14.75 -4.05
CA ALA A 223 6.56 -13.53 -4.01
C ALA A 223 6.43 -12.87 -5.38
N ILE A 224 5.26 -12.28 -5.65
CA ILE A 224 4.96 -11.47 -6.83
C ILE A 224 4.42 -10.11 -6.39
N SER A 225 5.15 -9.04 -6.71
CA SER A 225 4.86 -7.67 -6.31
C SER A 225 4.47 -6.83 -7.53
N GLN A 226 3.18 -6.63 -7.76
CA GLN A 226 2.69 -5.95 -8.97
C GLN A 226 2.50 -4.46 -8.70
N SER A 227 3.22 -3.58 -9.40
CA SER A 227 3.05 -2.12 -9.29
C SER A 227 3.15 -1.57 -7.86
N GLY A 228 4.06 -2.12 -7.07
CA GLY A 228 4.35 -1.69 -5.71
C GLY A 228 5.47 -2.53 -5.10
N THR A 229 6.35 -1.92 -4.31
CA THR A 229 7.50 -2.58 -3.65
C THR A 229 7.77 -1.96 -2.28
N ALA A 230 8.57 -2.61 -1.46
CA ALA A 230 8.95 -2.13 -0.14
C ALA A 230 9.84 -0.87 -0.20
N LEU A 231 10.56 -0.66 -1.30
CA LEU A 231 11.36 0.55 -1.55
C LEU A 231 10.54 1.72 -2.11
N ALA A 232 9.24 1.57 -2.35
CA ALA A 232 8.43 2.69 -2.80
C ALA A 232 8.36 3.79 -1.71
N PRO A 233 8.40 5.10 -2.05
CA PRO A 233 8.44 6.18 -1.06
C PRO A 233 7.26 6.16 -0.07
N TRP A 234 6.13 5.59 -0.50
CA TRP A 234 4.90 5.47 0.25
C TRP A 234 4.74 4.17 1.06
N ALA A 235 5.62 3.17 0.85
CA ALA A 235 5.46 1.84 1.44
C ALA A 235 5.79 1.78 2.94
N VAL A 236 6.74 2.59 3.40
CA VAL A 236 7.10 2.73 4.81
C VAL A 236 7.24 4.21 5.15
N THR A 237 6.58 4.66 6.21
CA THR A 237 6.62 6.06 6.64
C THR A 237 7.99 6.47 7.16
N ARG A 238 8.34 7.73 6.93
CA ARG A 238 9.51 8.43 7.52
C ARG A 238 9.14 9.25 8.75
N ASN A 239 7.85 9.49 8.95
CA ASN A 239 7.31 10.21 10.08
C ASN A 239 5.95 9.60 10.46
N ASN A 240 6.00 8.54 11.28
CA ASN A 240 4.83 7.82 11.78
C ASN A 240 3.92 8.65 12.69
N LEU A 241 4.41 9.79 13.22
CA LEU A 241 3.64 10.64 14.14
C LEU A 241 2.90 11.77 13.43
N ARG A 242 3.38 12.27 12.28
CA ARG A 242 2.82 13.43 11.55
C ARG A 242 1.30 13.34 11.41
N TYR A 243 0.80 12.32 10.73
CA TYR A 243 -0.64 12.19 10.47
C TYR A 243 -1.43 11.69 11.68
N ALA A 244 -0.80 10.98 12.61
CA ALA A 244 -1.44 10.65 13.88
C ALA A 244 -1.75 11.94 14.68
N ILE A 245 -0.82 12.89 14.73
CA ILE A 245 -1.03 14.18 15.39
C ILE A 245 -2.09 15.00 14.65
N ILE A 246 -1.96 15.18 13.33
CA ILE A 246 -2.92 15.93 12.51
C ILE A 246 -4.34 15.41 12.69
N VAL A 247 -4.54 14.09 12.63
CA VAL A 247 -5.87 13.49 12.80
C VAL A 247 -6.40 13.73 14.21
N ALA A 248 -5.56 13.59 15.24
CA ALA A 248 -6.02 13.78 16.62
C ALA A 248 -6.34 15.25 16.94
N GLU A 249 -5.56 16.21 16.42
CA GLU A 249 -5.82 17.64 16.51
C GLU A 249 -7.11 18.02 15.76
N ALA A 250 -7.34 17.47 14.57
CA ALA A 250 -8.58 17.67 13.80
C ALA A 250 -9.83 17.10 14.51
N LEU A 251 -9.65 16.08 15.35
CA LEU A 251 -10.69 15.55 16.24
C LEU A 251 -10.89 16.39 17.52
N GLY A 252 -10.13 17.47 17.70
CA GLY A 252 -10.23 18.40 18.82
C GLY A 252 -9.45 17.98 20.06
N HIS A 253 -8.47 17.09 19.92
CA HIS A 253 -7.63 16.65 21.04
C HIS A 253 -6.31 17.42 21.10
N LYS A 254 -5.91 17.81 22.30
CA LYS A 254 -4.56 18.31 22.58
C LYS A 254 -3.67 17.12 22.93
N ILE A 255 -2.53 17.00 22.24
CA ILE A 255 -1.61 15.87 22.41
C ILE A 255 -0.46 16.29 23.33
N GLU A 256 -0.31 15.58 24.44
CA GLU A 256 0.73 15.84 25.44
C GLU A 256 1.77 14.70 25.49
N ASP A 257 1.34 13.47 25.21
CA ASP A 257 2.17 12.27 25.15
C ASP A 257 1.56 11.20 24.23
N LEU A 258 2.35 10.17 23.91
CA LEU A 258 1.97 9.08 23.00
C LEU A 258 0.91 8.13 23.58
N ASP A 259 0.83 8.01 24.91
CA ASP A 259 -0.16 7.15 25.58
C ASP A 259 -1.55 7.79 25.50
N THR A 260 -1.62 9.10 25.71
CA THR A 260 -2.83 9.91 25.51
C THR A 260 -3.28 9.87 24.05
N LEU A 261 -2.35 9.98 23.10
CA LEU A 261 -2.64 9.82 21.68
C LEU A 261 -3.22 8.42 21.36
N SER A 262 -2.66 7.37 21.98
CA SER A 262 -3.16 6.00 21.84
C SER A 262 -4.58 5.83 22.41
N ASP A 263 -4.87 6.43 23.57
CA ASP A 263 -6.19 6.39 24.21
C ASP A 263 -7.25 7.12 23.38
N VAL A 264 -6.90 8.27 22.79
CA VAL A 264 -7.76 9.02 21.86
C VAL A 264 -8.22 8.13 20.71
N PHE A 265 -7.29 7.48 20.02
CA PHE A 265 -7.63 6.62 18.89
C PHE A 265 -8.39 5.35 19.28
N SER A 266 -8.08 4.81 20.47
CA SER A 266 -8.77 3.62 20.98
C SER A 266 -10.24 3.89 21.31
N ARG A 267 -10.59 5.12 21.70
CA ARG A 267 -11.97 5.52 22.06
C ARG A 267 -12.75 6.15 20.92
N THR A 268 -12.07 6.67 19.90
CA THR A 268 -12.72 7.32 18.76
C THR A 268 -13.49 6.29 17.92
N SER A 269 -14.70 6.64 17.48
CA SER A 269 -15.48 5.79 16.58
C SER A 269 -14.84 5.69 15.20
N VAL A 270 -14.99 4.54 14.52
CA VAL A 270 -14.52 4.35 13.14
C VAL A 270 -15.02 5.45 12.21
N ALA A 271 -16.31 5.82 12.32
CA ALA A 271 -16.90 6.86 11.49
C ALA A 271 -16.17 8.22 11.62
N ALA A 272 -15.82 8.61 12.85
CA ALA A 272 -15.09 9.86 13.10
C ALA A 272 -13.65 9.80 12.59
N LEU A 273 -12.95 8.66 12.78
CA LEU A 273 -11.60 8.46 12.22
C LEU A 273 -11.62 8.58 10.69
N MET A 274 -12.53 7.85 10.04
CA MET A 274 -12.61 7.81 8.58
C MET A 274 -13.05 9.15 7.99
N ALA A 275 -13.91 9.90 8.70
CA ALA A 275 -14.30 11.24 8.26
C ALA A 275 -13.09 12.19 8.17
N VAL A 276 -12.20 12.20 9.17
CA VAL A 276 -10.98 13.03 9.12
C VAL A 276 -9.99 12.49 8.09
N ILE A 277 -9.82 11.18 8.00
CA ILE A 277 -8.88 10.56 7.05
C ILE A 277 -9.27 10.82 5.59
N ASN A 278 -10.57 10.88 5.27
CA ASN A 278 -11.04 11.20 3.92
C ASN A 278 -10.67 12.63 3.47
N GLU A 279 -10.44 13.55 4.41
CA GLU A 279 -10.09 14.95 4.12
C GLU A 279 -8.58 15.19 4.00
N LEU A 280 -7.75 14.17 4.26
CA LEU A 280 -6.31 14.29 4.11
C LEU A 280 -5.94 14.37 2.62
N ASP A 281 -5.18 15.40 2.25
CA ASP A 281 -4.73 15.62 0.88
C ASP A 281 -3.20 15.68 0.81
N LEU A 282 -2.59 14.59 0.35
CA LEU A 282 -1.15 14.33 0.42
C LEU A 282 -0.52 14.38 -0.99
N THR A 283 0.06 15.52 -1.36
CA THR A 283 0.62 15.78 -2.71
C THR A 283 2.02 15.20 -2.92
N ASP A 284 2.78 15.03 -1.85
CA ASP A 284 4.14 14.48 -1.79
C ASP A 284 4.22 12.96 -2.04
N ASN A 285 3.15 12.33 -2.52
CA ASN A 285 3.08 10.87 -2.67
C ASN A 285 3.25 10.06 -1.39
N SER A 286 3.14 10.65 -0.20
CA SER A 286 3.07 9.89 1.05
C SER A 286 1.71 9.21 1.26
N LEU A 287 1.66 8.29 2.24
CA LEU A 287 0.43 7.73 2.77
C LEU A 287 0.29 8.08 4.26
N ALA A 288 -0.90 8.50 4.65
CA ALA A 288 -1.17 8.96 6.02
C ALA A 288 -0.81 7.90 7.08
N PHE A 289 -1.23 6.66 6.84
CA PHE A 289 -0.99 5.52 7.72
C PHE A 289 -0.40 4.39 6.88
N ALA A 290 0.93 4.32 6.89
CA ALA A 290 1.73 3.30 6.24
C ALA A 290 2.49 2.46 7.29
N PRO A 291 2.98 1.27 6.92
CA PRO A 291 3.95 0.55 7.72
C PRO A 291 5.09 1.45 8.25
N CYS A 292 5.66 1.10 9.41
CA CYS A 292 6.73 1.85 10.05
C CYS A 292 7.89 0.93 10.44
N VAL A 293 9.06 1.51 10.68
CA VAL A 293 10.15 0.82 11.37
C VAL A 293 9.81 0.84 12.85
N GLU A 294 9.56 -0.32 13.45
CA GLU A 294 9.13 -0.44 14.84
C GLU A 294 10.28 -0.27 15.83
N ARG A 295 9.97 0.21 17.03
CA ARG A 295 10.87 0.12 18.18
C ARG A 295 10.62 -1.15 18.97
N SER A 296 11.64 -1.63 19.67
CA SER A 296 11.48 -2.74 20.62
C SER A 296 10.64 -2.31 21.82
N ILE A 297 9.66 -3.13 22.17
CA ILE A 297 8.79 -2.95 23.34
C ILE A 297 8.76 -4.27 24.11
N ASP A 298 8.85 -4.21 25.43
CA ASP A 298 8.87 -5.41 26.27
C ASP A 298 7.64 -6.28 26.01
N ASN A 299 7.87 -7.58 25.78
CA ASN A 299 6.84 -8.60 25.52
C ASN A 299 5.98 -8.39 24.25
N ILE A 300 6.40 -7.52 23.32
CA ILE A 300 5.77 -7.35 22.02
C ILE A 300 6.79 -7.68 20.93
N GLU A 301 6.45 -8.64 20.07
CA GLU A 301 7.29 -9.01 18.93
C GLU A 301 7.17 -7.94 17.82
N PRO A 302 8.26 -7.21 17.50
CA PRO A 302 8.28 -6.31 16.36
C PRO A 302 8.37 -7.11 15.05
N LEU A 303 7.78 -6.59 13.99
CA LEU A 303 7.83 -7.20 12.67
C LEU A 303 8.96 -6.62 11.80
N LEU A 304 9.11 -5.29 11.82
CA LEU A 304 10.12 -4.55 11.03
C LEU A 304 10.99 -3.70 11.95
N LEU A 305 12.18 -4.18 12.29
CA LEU A 305 13.16 -3.43 13.10
C LEU A 305 14.15 -2.60 12.29
N LYS A 306 14.21 -2.83 10.98
CA LYS A 306 15.06 -2.14 10.02
C LYS A 306 14.19 -1.63 8.89
N SER A 307 14.68 -0.59 8.20
CA SER A 307 14.08 -0.14 6.96
C SER A 307 14.17 -1.23 5.87
N PRO A 308 13.32 -1.17 4.84
CA PRO A 308 13.44 -2.05 3.69
C PRO A 308 14.80 -1.97 3.00
N TYR A 309 15.31 -0.75 2.79
CA TYR A 309 16.59 -0.52 2.14
C TYR A 309 17.73 -1.18 2.91
N GLN A 310 17.81 -0.95 4.23
CA GLN A 310 18.84 -1.57 5.06
C GLN A 310 18.74 -3.10 5.05
N THR A 311 17.52 -3.64 5.19
CA THR A 311 17.29 -5.10 5.22
C THR A 311 17.76 -5.76 3.92
N ILE A 312 17.43 -5.18 2.76
CA ILE A 312 17.85 -5.72 1.46
C ILE A 312 19.34 -5.55 1.24
N MET A 313 19.90 -4.38 1.58
CA MET A 313 21.34 -4.10 1.43
C MET A 313 22.19 -5.09 2.25
N GLU A 314 21.74 -5.44 3.45
CA GLU A 314 22.42 -6.37 4.35
C GLU A 314 22.17 -7.86 3.99
N GLY A 315 21.28 -8.14 3.03
CA GLY A 315 20.97 -9.50 2.59
C GLY A 315 20.10 -10.29 3.57
N GLU A 316 19.38 -9.60 4.46
CA GLU A 316 18.56 -10.18 5.52
C GLU A 316 17.13 -10.54 5.07
N GLN A 317 16.74 -10.19 3.85
CA GLN A 317 15.48 -10.62 3.26
C GLN A 317 15.41 -12.15 3.11
N LEU A 318 14.18 -12.67 3.05
CA LEU A 318 13.95 -14.07 2.72
C LEU A 318 14.60 -14.43 1.37
N GLN A 319 15.35 -15.53 1.36
CA GLN A 319 16.05 -16.04 0.19
C GLN A 319 15.09 -16.87 -0.67
N ILE A 320 14.11 -16.18 -1.27
CA ILE A 320 13.06 -16.77 -2.10
C ILE A 320 12.99 -16.12 -3.49
N PRO A 321 12.55 -16.85 -4.53
CA PRO A 321 12.25 -16.27 -5.84
C PRO A 321 11.27 -15.09 -5.75
N PHE A 322 11.56 -14.03 -6.49
CA PHE A 322 10.80 -12.78 -6.47
C PHE A 322 10.47 -12.32 -7.88
N MET A 323 9.25 -11.84 -8.10
CA MET A 323 8.82 -11.22 -9.35
C MET A 323 8.23 -9.85 -9.05
N THR A 324 8.61 -8.82 -9.81
CA THR A 324 8.04 -7.48 -9.70
C THR A 324 7.86 -6.85 -11.07
N GLY A 325 7.02 -5.83 -11.17
CA GLY A 325 6.82 -5.10 -12.42
C GLY A 325 5.93 -3.89 -12.27
N PHE A 326 5.74 -3.21 -13.40
CA PHE A 326 5.01 -1.96 -13.53
C PHE A 326 4.30 -1.89 -14.88
N VAL A 327 3.37 -0.96 -15.05
CA VAL A 327 2.69 -0.67 -16.32
C VAL A 327 3.30 0.57 -17.02
N ASP A 328 2.85 0.87 -18.25
CA ASP A 328 3.36 2.03 -18.99
C ASP A 328 3.07 3.37 -18.30
N ILE A 329 1.85 3.60 -17.82
CA ILE A 329 1.42 4.87 -17.21
C ILE A 329 0.90 4.62 -15.78
N GLU A 330 1.82 4.31 -14.87
CA GLU A 330 1.52 4.09 -13.45
C GLU A 330 0.81 5.31 -12.82
N GLY A 331 1.21 6.53 -13.16
CA GLY A 331 0.62 7.74 -12.56
C GLY A 331 -0.84 7.97 -12.93
N SER A 332 -1.42 7.15 -13.82
CA SER A 332 -2.88 7.06 -14.01
C SER A 332 -3.65 6.82 -12.70
N LEU A 333 -3.00 6.27 -11.66
CA LEU A 333 -3.56 6.19 -10.30
C LEU A 333 -3.92 7.57 -9.71
N ARG A 334 -3.31 8.66 -10.21
CA ARG A 334 -3.58 10.06 -9.84
C ARG A 334 -4.47 10.80 -10.84
N ALA A 335 -5.00 10.13 -11.86
CA ALA A 335 -5.85 10.78 -12.89
C ALA A 335 -7.06 11.51 -12.28
N GLU A 336 -7.66 10.96 -11.22
CA GLU A 336 -8.79 11.61 -10.54
C GLU A 336 -8.39 12.95 -9.89
N LYS A 337 -7.16 13.07 -9.37
CA LYS A 337 -6.66 14.30 -8.74
C LYS A 337 -6.43 15.42 -9.75
N VAL A 338 -6.14 15.07 -11.01
CA VAL A 338 -6.08 16.03 -12.11
C VAL A 338 -7.46 16.52 -12.51
N VAL A 339 -8.46 15.62 -12.57
CA VAL A 339 -9.80 15.93 -13.10
C VAL A 339 -10.74 16.54 -12.07
N LYS A 340 -10.68 16.07 -10.83
CA LYS A 340 -11.64 16.39 -9.76
C LYS A 340 -11.03 17.23 -8.63
N SER A 341 -9.73 17.55 -8.71
CA SER A 341 -9.03 18.38 -7.72
C SER A 341 -8.13 19.39 -8.43
N ASP A 342 -7.39 20.18 -7.66
CA ASP A 342 -6.52 21.25 -8.14
C ASP A 342 -5.03 20.87 -8.15
N TRP A 343 -4.70 19.57 -8.07
CA TRP A 343 -3.33 19.10 -7.90
C TRP A 343 -2.39 19.55 -9.02
N LEU A 344 -2.85 19.54 -10.28
CA LEU A 344 -2.03 20.00 -11.40
C LEU A 344 -1.72 21.50 -11.28
N GLU A 345 -2.70 22.32 -10.91
CA GLU A 345 -2.52 23.77 -10.75
C GLU A 345 -1.67 24.10 -9.50
N ARG A 346 -1.83 23.32 -8.42
CA ARG A 346 -0.97 23.41 -7.24
C ARG A 346 0.46 23.03 -7.56
N MET A 347 0.69 21.98 -8.34
CA MET A 347 2.03 21.58 -8.77
C MET A 347 2.70 22.65 -9.64
N LYS A 348 1.93 23.30 -10.55
CA LYS A 348 2.42 24.44 -11.33
C LYS A 348 2.77 25.65 -10.45
N THR A 349 2.09 25.81 -9.32
CA THR A 349 2.31 26.92 -8.38
C THR A 349 3.47 26.65 -7.42
N SER A 350 3.56 25.42 -6.93
CA SER A 350 4.50 24.97 -5.91
C SER A 350 4.88 23.52 -6.20
N PHE A 351 5.95 23.31 -6.97
CA PHE A 351 6.42 21.95 -7.29
C PHE A 351 7.01 21.25 -6.06
N ILE A 352 7.60 22.02 -5.14
CA ILE A 352 8.15 21.55 -3.87
C ILE A 352 7.13 20.74 -3.04
N ASP A 353 5.84 21.12 -3.05
CA ASP A 353 4.76 20.41 -2.36
C ASP A 353 4.51 18.98 -2.90
N PHE A 354 5.09 18.64 -4.06
CA PHE A 354 4.94 17.37 -4.74
C PHE A 354 6.22 16.53 -4.74
N ILE A 355 7.30 17.03 -4.13
CA ILE A 355 8.52 16.27 -3.95
C ILE A 355 8.24 15.11 -2.99
N GLN A 356 8.69 13.91 -3.38
CA GLN A 356 8.41 12.70 -2.63
C GLN A 356 9.22 12.63 -1.32
N PRO A 357 8.73 11.91 -0.29
CA PRO A 357 9.30 11.96 1.05
C PRO A 357 10.65 11.26 1.20
N ASP A 358 11.17 10.61 0.15
CA ASP A 358 12.43 9.87 0.19
C ASP A 358 13.66 10.67 -0.25
N LEU A 359 13.51 11.99 -0.31
CA LEU A 359 14.61 12.95 -0.45
C LEU A 359 14.76 13.79 0.82
N ASP A 360 16.00 14.10 1.16
CA ASP A 360 16.38 14.98 2.26
C ASP A 360 17.29 16.11 1.73
N PHE A 361 17.12 17.30 2.29
CA PHE A 361 17.74 18.54 1.83
C PHE A 361 18.42 19.24 3.00
N LEU A 362 19.64 19.72 2.78
CA LEU A 362 20.43 20.41 3.81
C LEU A 362 19.98 21.86 4.04
N SER A 363 19.21 22.42 3.11
CA SER A 363 18.67 23.78 3.18
C SER A 363 17.49 23.96 2.21
N GLU A 364 16.66 24.98 2.47
CA GLU A 364 15.58 25.40 1.55
C GLU A 364 16.13 25.77 0.15
N GLU A 365 17.33 26.36 0.07
CA GLU A 365 17.97 26.68 -1.21
C GLU A 365 18.26 25.42 -2.02
N GLN A 366 18.79 24.38 -1.38
CA GLN A 366 19.04 23.09 -2.04
C GLN A 366 17.74 22.41 -2.45
N GLU A 367 16.71 22.47 -1.61
CA GLU A 367 15.39 21.91 -1.93
C GLU A 367 14.81 22.56 -3.19
N LEU A 368 14.85 23.90 -3.28
CA LEU A 368 14.40 24.64 -4.46
C LEU A 368 15.21 24.29 -5.72
N GLU A 369 16.54 24.15 -5.60
CA GLU A 369 17.40 23.76 -6.72
C GLU A 369 17.06 22.35 -7.24
N ILE A 370 16.92 21.38 -6.35
CA ILE A 370 16.59 20.00 -6.72
C ILE A 370 15.15 19.89 -7.24
N ALA A 371 14.21 20.62 -6.64
CA ALA A 371 12.84 20.71 -7.14
C ALA A 371 12.80 21.25 -8.58
N GLN A 372 13.58 22.30 -8.88
CA GLN A 372 13.70 22.82 -10.24
C GLN A 372 14.36 21.81 -11.19
N GLU A 373 15.39 21.09 -10.77
CA GLU A 373 16.04 20.07 -11.59
C GLU A 373 15.07 18.93 -11.97
N ILE A 374 14.27 18.46 -11.01
CA ILE A 374 13.23 17.46 -11.25
C ILE A 374 12.14 18.02 -12.16
N GLN A 375 11.70 19.25 -11.92
CA GLN A 375 10.71 19.90 -12.76
C GLN A 375 11.20 20.04 -14.21
N ASP A 376 12.45 20.46 -14.42
CA ASP A 376 13.05 20.59 -15.76
C ASP A 376 13.15 19.22 -16.45
N PHE A 377 13.42 18.15 -15.71
CA PHE A 377 13.48 16.80 -16.27
C PHE A 377 12.13 16.34 -16.83
N TYR A 378 11.04 16.58 -16.09
CA TYR A 378 9.71 16.09 -16.45
C TYR A 378 8.88 17.05 -17.32
N PHE A 379 9.02 18.36 -17.11
CA PHE A 379 8.14 19.40 -17.68
C PHE A 379 8.85 20.34 -18.67
N SER A 380 10.04 19.97 -19.17
CA SER A 380 10.83 20.79 -20.11
C SER A 380 10.14 21.08 -21.45
N ASN A 381 9.11 20.31 -21.81
CA ASN A 381 8.40 20.42 -23.09
C ASN A 381 6.95 20.89 -22.95
N ASP A 382 6.58 21.52 -21.82
CA ASP A 382 5.20 21.94 -21.56
C ASP A 382 4.75 23.04 -22.56
N THR A 383 4.13 22.62 -23.66
CA THR A 383 3.64 23.52 -24.72
C THR A 383 2.12 23.61 -24.79
N SER A 384 1.40 22.79 -24.02
CA SER A 384 -0.07 22.74 -23.98
C SER A 384 -0.58 22.07 -22.70
N ASP A 385 -1.84 22.33 -22.31
CA ASP A 385 -2.47 21.71 -21.13
C ASP A 385 -2.48 20.17 -21.18
N ALA A 386 -2.52 19.57 -22.38
CA ALA A 386 -2.46 18.12 -22.54
C ALA A 386 -1.06 17.56 -22.26
N ASP A 387 -0.02 18.32 -22.61
CA ASP A 387 1.37 17.98 -22.29
C ASP A 387 1.56 18.03 -20.77
N SER A 388 1.04 19.07 -20.08
CA SER A 388 1.13 19.17 -18.62
C SER A 388 0.45 18.00 -17.88
N VAL A 389 -0.68 17.49 -18.39
CA VAL A 389 -1.33 16.30 -17.81
C VAL A 389 -0.48 15.05 -18.03
N SER A 390 0.07 14.85 -19.22
CA SER A 390 0.93 13.71 -19.52
C SER A 390 2.20 13.72 -18.66
N ASP A 391 2.84 14.87 -18.52
CA ASP A 391 4.06 15.05 -17.73
C ASP A 391 3.78 14.83 -16.24
N PHE A 392 2.63 15.32 -15.74
CA PHE A 392 2.16 15.03 -14.39
C PHE A 392 1.99 13.53 -14.14
N LEU A 393 1.29 12.81 -15.03
CA LEU A 393 1.09 11.37 -14.88
C LEU A 393 2.42 10.59 -15.00
N THR A 394 3.35 11.07 -15.81
CA THR A 394 4.68 10.47 -15.94
C THR A 394 5.48 10.65 -14.65
N TYR A 395 5.57 11.87 -14.12
CA TYR A 395 6.22 12.17 -12.84
C TYR A 395 5.66 11.32 -11.68
N GLN A 396 4.33 11.25 -11.58
CA GLN A 396 3.64 10.48 -10.55
C GLN A 396 3.91 8.98 -10.68
N GLY A 397 3.88 8.43 -11.89
CA GLY A 397 4.15 7.01 -12.13
C GLY A 397 5.58 6.62 -11.83
N ASP A 398 6.52 7.47 -12.22
CA ASP A 398 7.95 7.27 -12.01
C ASP A 398 8.30 7.24 -10.52
N THR A 399 7.94 8.31 -9.80
CA THR A 399 8.26 8.49 -8.38
C THR A 399 7.54 7.50 -7.47
N MET A 400 6.31 7.09 -7.81
CA MET A 400 5.58 6.17 -6.97
C MET A 400 5.97 4.71 -7.20
N ILE A 401 6.23 4.29 -8.45
CA ILE A 401 6.27 2.85 -8.79
C ILE A 401 7.45 2.47 -9.68
N LEU A 402 7.64 3.08 -10.85
CA LEU A 402 8.61 2.57 -11.84
C LEU A 402 10.03 2.56 -11.28
N ILE A 403 10.46 3.64 -10.62
CA ILE A 403 11.82 3.75 -10.09
C ILE A 403 12.04 2.75 -8.96
N SER A 404 11.09 2.66 -8.02
CA SER A 404 11.19 1.75 -6.87
C SER A 404 11.16 0.28 -7.30
N ALA A 405 10.32 -0.09 -8.26
CA ALA A 405 10.26 -1.46 -8.80
C ALA A 405 11.58 -1.90 -9.44
N ILE A 406 12.23 -1.02 -10.20
CA ILE A 406 13.53 -1.33 -10.82
C ILE A 406 14.65 -1.34 -9.77
N ARG A 407 14.64 -0.41 -8.81
CA ARG A 407 15.60 -0.39 -7.68
C ARG A 407 15.49 -1.67 -6.85
N GLU A 408 14.27 -2.11 -6.52
CA GLU A 408 13.99 -3.36 -5.79
C GLU A 408 14.61 -4.56 -6.51
N ALA A 409 14.32 -4.72 -7.81
CA ALA A 409 14.86 -5.83 -8.59
C ALA A 409 16.40 -5.80 -8.61
N ARG A 410 17.00 -4.62 -8.81
CA ARG A 410 18.46 -4.43 -8.80
C ARG A 410 19.08 -4.79 -7.46
N MET A 411 18.51 -4.29 -6.36
CA MET A 411 19.04 -4.48 -5.00
C MET A 411 18.89 -5.94 -4.53
N ARG A 412 17.76 -6.59 -4.80
CA ARG A 412 17.55 -8.01 -4.50
C ARG A 412 18.52 -8.92 -5.25
N THR A 413 18.73 -8.65 -6.53
CA THR A 413 19.73 -9.40 -7.33
C THR A 413 21.15 -9.23 -6.78
N ALA A 414 21.49 -8.09 -6.19
CA ALA A 414 22.81 -7.84 -5.61
C ALA A 414 23.03 -8.53 -4.25
N SER A 415 21.95 -8.80 -3.52
CA SER A 415 21.97 -9.27 -2.12
C SER A 415 21.44 -10.70 -1.91
N SER A 416 20.81 -11.30 -2.93
CA SER A 416 20.27 -12.66 -2.88
C SER A 416 20.77 -13.52 -4.04
N ASN A 417 20.86 -14.84 -3.80
CA ASN A 417 21.08 -15.83 -4.85
C ASN A 417 19.78 -16.32 -5.51
N SER A 418 18.63 -15.82 -5.05
CA SER A 418 17.32 -16.19 -5.60
C SER A 418 17.07 -15.51 -6.93
N SER A 419 16.29 -16.16 -7.79
CA SER A 419 15.90 -15.58 -9.08
C SER A 419 14.95 -14.40 -8.87
N VAL A 420 15.29 -13.27 -9.48
CA VAL A 420 14.45 -12.07 -9.55
C VAL A 420 13.95 -11.92 -10.98
N TYR A 421 12.67 -11.65 -11.18
CA TYR A 421 12.08 -11.41 -12.50
C TYR A 421 11.44 -10.02 -12.53
N LEU A 422 11.75 -9.23 -13.56
CA LEU A 422 11.18 -7.90 -13.77
C LEU A 422 10.32 -7.89 -15.03
N TYR A 423 9.13 -7.27 -14.98
CA TYR A 423 8.30 -7.05 -16.15
C TYR A 423 7.82 -5.61 -16.30
N GLN A 424 7.46 -5.25 -17.53
CA GLN A 424 6.69 -4.07 -17.88
C GLN A 424 5.44 -4.51 -18.67
N PHE A 425 4.26 -4.06 -18.27
CA PHE A 425 3.00 -4.38 -18.93
C PHE A 425 2.49 -3.17 -19.74
N SER A 426 2.49 -3.28 -21.06
CA SER A 426 2.10 -2.20 -21.98
C SER A 426 0.78 -2.47 -22.72
N TYR A 427 0.19 -3.66 -22.59
CA TYR A 427 -0.98 -4.06 -23.37
C TYR A 427 -2.26 -3.35 -22.91
N LYS A 428 -2.91 -2.64 -23.83
CA LYS A 428 -4.26 -2.10 -23.68
C LYS A 428 -5.15 -2.68 -24.78
N GLY A 429 -6.08 -3.56 -24.42
CA GLY A 429 -6.98 -4.21 -25.37
C GLY A 429 -8.45 -3.89 -25.12
N ASP A 430 -9.37 -4.67 -25.70
CA ASP A 430 -10.82 -4.38 -25.60
C ASP A 430 -11.34 -4.55 -24.16
N LEU A 431 -10.68 -5.38 -23.34
CA LEU A 431 -11.05 -5.55 -21.94
C LEU A 431 -10.82 -4.27 -21.10
N SER A 432 -9.93 -3.39 -21.53
CA SER A 432 -9.64 -2.09 -20.91
C SER A 432 -10.87 -1.19 -20.86
N GLU A 433 -11.84 -1.35 -21.78
CA GLU A 433 -13.11 -0.59 -21.78
C GLU A 433 -13.95 -0.83 -20.52
N ALA A 434 -13.70 -1.90 -19.77
CA ALA A 434 -14.39 -2.18 -18.52
C ALA A 434 -13.85 -1.36 -17.33
N LEU A 435 -12.71 -0.69 -17.49
CA LEU A 435 -12.10 0.13 -16.45
C LEU A 435 -12.72 1.54 -16.47
N ASP A 436 -13.29 1.95 -15.34
CA ASP A 436 -13.78 3.33 -15.17
C ASP A 436 -12.59 4.26 -14.90
N ARG A 437 -12.05 4.86 -15.98
CA ARG A 437 -10.90 5.78 -15.90
C ARG A 437 -11.38 7.24 -15.94
N PRO A 438 -10.94 8.10 -14.99
CA PRO A 438 -11.27 9.53 -14.99
C PRO A 438 -10.75 10.31 -16.21
N LEU A 439 -9.67 9.80 -16.82
CA LEU A 439 -9.04 10.37 -18.01
C LEU A 439 -8.93 9.30 -19.11
N PRO A 440 -9.07 9.69 -20.40
CA PRO A 440 -8.72 8.80 -21.49
C PRO A 440 -7.19 8.64 -21.51
N ILE A 441 -6.72 7.41 -21.34
CA ILE A 441 -5.29 7.08 -21.35
C ILE A 441 -5.05 6.11 -22.50
N ASP A 442 -4.10 6.44 -23.38
CA ASP A 442 -3.78 5.64 -24.56
C ASP A 442 -2.57 4.71 -24.37
N ALA A 443 -2.54 4.07 -23.20
CA ALA A 443 -1.55 3.10 -22.78
C ALA A 443 -2.10 2.29 -21.59
N ALA A 444 -1.41 1.21 -21.22
CA ALA A 444 -1.72 0.47 -20.01
C ALA A 444 -1.49 1.34 -18.76
N GLY A 445 -2.57 1.62 -18.02
CA GLY A 445 -2.49 2.35 -16.76
C GLY A 445 -2.44 1.43 -15.53
N HIS A 446 -2.27 2.00 -14.34
CA HIS A 446 -2.23 1.27 -13.07
C HIS A 446 -3.42 0.31 -12.95
N GLY A 447 -3.13 -0.95 -12.63
CA GLY A 447 -4.13 -2.03 -12.53
C GLY A 447 -4.60 -2.64 -13.86
N GLU A 448 -4.07 -2.21 -15.00
CA GLU A 448 -4.47 -2.73 -16.33
C GLU A 448 -4.24 -4.25 -16.45
N GLU A 449 -3.15 -4.79 -15.90
CA GLU A 449 -2.89 -6.23 -16.00
C GLU A 449 -3.90 -7.08 -15.19
N LEU A 450 -4.55 -6.49 -14.19
CA LEU A 450 -5.46 -7.22 -13.28
C LEU A 450 -6.72 -7.67 -14.00
N ILE A 451 -7.24 -6.91 -14.96
CA ILE A 451 -8.40 -7.33 -15.76
C ILE A 451 -8.11 -8.58 -16.59
N TYR A 452 -6.85 -8.79 -16.97
CA TYR A 452 -6.42 -9.98 -17.71
C TYR A 452 -6.18 -11.20 -16.81
N LEU A 453 -5.76 -10.97 -15.56
CA LEU A 453 -5.61 -12.02 -14.55
C LEU A 453 -6.96 -12.49 -13.98
N PHE A 454 -7.91 -11.59 -13.78
CA PHE A 454 -9.10 -11.87 -12.95
C PHE A 454 -10.44 -11.74 -13.66
N ASN A 455 -10.44 -11.72 -15.00
CA ASN A 455 -11.66 -11.53 -15.78
C ASN A 455 -12.76 -12.54 -15.43
N LYS A 456 -13.96 -12.03 -15.12
CA LYS A 456 -15.17 -12.84 -14.88
C LYS A 456 -15.98 -13.11 -16.14
N LYS A 457 -15.80 -12.33 -17.22
CA LYS A 457 -16.53 -12.55 -18.48
C LYS A 457 -16.13 -13.92 -19.04
N ASN A 458 -17.12 -14.70 -19.45
CA ASN A 458 -16.89 -15.88 -20.28
C ASN A 458 -16.15 -15.44 -21.55
N ASP A 459 -15.31 -16.31 -22.13
CA ASP A 459 -14.49 -15.98 -23.31
C ASP A 459 -15.32 -15.55 -24.55
N THR A 460 -16.65 -15.67 -24.50
CA THR A 460 -17.58 -15.17 -25.50
C THR A 460 -17.57 -13.64 -25.57
N GLY A 461 -17.09 -13.09 -26.69
CA GLY A 461 -17.07 -11.65 -26.94
C GLY A 461 -15.79 -10.94 -26.49
N ILE A 462 -14.78 -11.69 -26.05
CA ILE A 462 -13.41 -11.20 -25.80
C ILE A 462 -12.59 -11.39 -27.08
N SER A 463 -11.74 -10.42 -27.43
CA SER A 463 -10.86 -10.52 -28.60
C SER A 463 -9.85 -11.67 -28.47
N SER A 464 -9.32 -12.17 -29.60
CA SER A 464 -8.29 -13.21 -29.56
C SER A 464 -6.98 -12.72 -28.94
N HIS A 465 -6.67 -11.43 -29.04
CA HIS A 465 -5.48 -10.85 -28.40
C HIS A 465 -5.66 -10.80 -26.88
N ASP A 466 -6.78 -10.29 -26.38
CA ASP A 466 -7.07 -10.26 -24.94
C ASP A 466 -7.07 -11.67 -24.33
N GLN A 467 -7.63 -12.65 -25.05
CA GLN A 467 -7.61 -14.06 -24.61
C GLN A 467 -6.18 -14.58 -24.51
N ALA A 468 -5.34 -14.32 -25.52
CA ALA A 468 -3.96 -14.76 -25.53
C ALA A 468 -3.13 -14.09 -24.41
N ILE A 469 -3.29 -12.78 -24.20
CA ILE A 469 -2.64 -12.04 -23.12
C ILE A 469 -3.04 -12.59 -21.75
N GLY A 470 -4.35 -12.78 -21.53
CA GLY A 470 -4.84 -13.37 -20.28
C GLY A 470 -4.27 -14.77 -20.04
N GLU A 471 -4.22 -15.62 -21.07
CA GLU A 471 -3.65 -16.96 -20.97
C GLU A 471 -2.15 -16.94 -20.63
N ILE A 472 -1.39 -16.08 -21.30
CA ILE A 472 0.05 -15.90 -21.07
C ILE A 472 0.31 -15.46 -19.62
N LEU A 473 -0.41 -14.46 -19.13
CA LEU A 473 -0.25 -13.98 -17.74
C LEU A 473 -0.59 -15.07 -16.73
N ILE A 474 -1.72 -15.76 -16.90
CA ILE A 474 -2.13 -16.86 -16.01
C ILE A 474 -1.10 -17.98 -16.00
N GLU A 475 -0.56 -18.36 -17.17
CA GLU A 475 0.50 -19.37 -17.25
C GLU A 475 1.78 -18.91 -16.55
N ARG A 476 2.24 -17.67 -16.78
CA ARG A 476 3.46 -17.15 -16.15
C ARG A 476 3.34 -17.07 -14.64
N TRP A 477 2.23 -16.55 -14.11
CA TRP A 477 1.99 -16.42 -12.67
C TRP A 477 1.89 -17.80 -12.00
N THR A 478 1.13 -18.73 -12.60
CA THR A 478 0.94 -20.07 -12.01
C THR A 478 2.18 -20.93 -12.15
N ASN A 479 2.94 -20.84 -13.25
CA ASN A 479 4.19 -21.56 -13.41
C ASN A 479 5.30 -20.98 -12.52
N PHE A 480 5.32 -19.67 -12.28
CA PHE A 480 6.17 -19.09 -11.24
C PHE A 480 5.82 -19.66 -9.87
N ALA A 481 4.53 -19.68 -9.49
CA ALA A 481 4.10 -20.24 -8.22
C ALA A 481 4.50 -21.73 -8.06
N LYS A 482 4.36 -22.53 -9.11
CA LYS A 482 4.68 -23.96 -9.10
C LYS A 482 6.18 -24.25 -9.14
N HIS A 483 6.94 -23.50 -9.93
CA HIS A 483 8.27 -23.91 -10.41
C HIS A 483 9.36 -22.86 -10.19
N SER A 484 9.02 -21.68 -9.65
CA SER A 484 9.91 -20.53 -9.50
C SER A 484 10.37 -19.89 -10.81
N ILE A 485 9.82 -20.32 -11.95
CA ILE A 485 10.19 -19.85 -13.28
C ILE A 485 8.90 -19.50 -14.04
N PRO A 486 8.73 -18.26 -14.52
CA PRO A 486 7.49 -17.81 -15.16
C PRO A 486 7.44 -18.24 -16.64
N THR A 487 7.36 -19.55 -16.91
CA THR A 487 7.22 -20.08 -18.28
C THR A 487 5.80 -19.91 -18.80
N SER A 488 5.63 -19.89 -20.13
CA SER A 488 4.33 -19.93 -20.80
C SER A 488 4.38 -20.95 -21.95
N GLU A 489 3.29 -21.67 -22.16
CA GLU A 489 3.10 -22.54 -23.33
C GLU A 489 2.56 -21.73 -24.52
N THR A 490 1.76 -20.71 -24.22
CA THR A 490 1.16 -19.78 -25.18
C THR A 490 2.19 -18.81 -25.78
N SER A 491 3.19 -18.40 -25.01
CA SER A 491 4.29 -17.54 -25.46
C SER A 491 5.63 -18.28 -25.46
N GLN A 492 6.31 -18.29 -26.62
CA GLN A 492 7.63 -18.91 -26.77
C GLN A 492 8.78 -18.00 -26.30
N VAL A 493 8.48 -16.82 -25.77
CA VAL A 493 9.47 -15.86 -25.27
C VAL A 493 10.03 -16.35 -23.94
N THR A 494 11.34 -16.60 -23.91
CA THR A 494 12.05 -16.92 -22.68
C THR A 494 12.24 -15.65 -21.86
N TRP A 495 11.74 -15.65 -20.62
CA TRP A 495 11.96 -14.57 -19.65
C TRP A 495 13.12 -14.97 -18.74
N ASN A 496 14.31 -14.41 -18.97
CA ASN A 496 15.46 -14.67 -18.11
C ASN A 496 15.37 -13.82 -16.82
N PRO A 497 15.92 -14.31 -15.69
CA PRO A 497 16.01 -13.53 -14.47
C PRO A 497 16.77 -12.22 -14.67
N TYR A 498 16.38 -11.19 -13.92
CA TYR A 498 17.11 -9.96 -13.77
C TYR A 498 18.51 -10.25 -13.19
N THR A 499 19.54 -9.73 -13.84
CA THR A 499 20.94 -9.90 -13.42
C THR A 499 21.65 -8.56 -13.43
N PHE A 500 22.69 -8.41 -12.62
CA PHE A 500 23.49 -7.18 -12.58
C PHE A 500 24.09 -6.80 -13.94
N THR A 501 24.41 -7.78 -14.80
CA THR A 501 25.08 -7.54 -16.07
C THR A 501 24.14 -7.23 -17.23
N ARG A 502 22.89 -7.69 -17.17
CA ARG A 502 21.95 -7.56 -18.29
C ARG A 502 20.64 -6.86 -17.92
N SER A 503 20.27 -6.75 -16.64
CA SER A 503 19.02 -6.11 -16.22
C SER A 503 17.82 -6.56 -17.06
N ASN A 504 17.70 -7.87 -17.28
CA ASN A 504 16.65 -8.47 -18.09
C ASN A 504 15.26 -8.11 -17.55
N TYR A 505 14.35 -7.75 -18.45
CA TYR A 505 12.94 -7.63 -18.14
C TYR A 505 12.09 -8.11 -19.31
N LEU A 506 10.90 -8.62 -19.01
CA LEU A 506 9.92 -8.99 -20.02
C LEU A 506 8.98 -7.80 -20.23
N ARG A 507 8.77 -7.40 -21.48
CA ARG A 507 7.75 -6.41 -21.83
C ARG A 507 6.59 -7.10 -22.54
N VAL A 508 5.40 -7.00 -21.97
CA VAL A 508 4.14 -7.33 -22.66
C VAL A 508 3.81 -6.15 -23.55
N LEU A 509 3.69 -6.38 -24.85
CA LEU A 509 3.62 -5.31 -25.85
C LEU A 509 2.25 -4.64 -25.90
N ASP A 510 2.22 -3.36 -26.29
CA ASP A 510 0.97 -2.68 -26.63
C ASP A 510 0.32 -3.31 -27.88
N GLU A 511 -1.00 -3.20 -28.01
CA GLU A 511 -1.72 -3.76 -29.16
C GLU A 511 -1.21 -3.23 -30.49
N THR A 512 -0.84 -1.95 -30.56
CA THR A 512 -0.34 -1.33 -31.80
C THR A 512 1.02 -1.86 -32.24
N GLU A 513 1.76 -2.50 -31.33
CA GLU A 513 3.06 -3.13 -31.58
C GLU A 513 2.91 -4.59 -32.03
N ILE A 514 1.74 -5.20 -31.78
CA ILE A 514 1.43 -6.58 -32.17
C ILE A 514 1.08 -6.61 -33.67
N ASN A 515 1.95 -7.25 -34.46
CA ASN A 515 1.72 -7.55 -35.87
C ASN A 515 1.45 -9.05 -36.13
N GLU A 516 0.98 -9.39 -37.33
CA GLU A 516 0.60 -10.76 -37.73
C GLU A 516 1.69 -11.84 -37.55
N ASN A 517 2.97 -11.44 -37.40
CA ASN A 517 4.12 -12.32 -37.18
C ASN A 517 4.77 -12.15 -35.79
N SER A 518 4.21 -11.30 -34.93
CA SER A 518 4.82 -10.91 -33.65
C SER A 518 4.41 -11.80 -32.49
N THR A 519 5.26 -11.81 -31.48
CA THR A 519 4.97 -12.35 -30.14
C THR A 519 4.26 -11.27 -29.33
N PHE A 520 3.34 -11.65 -28.44
CA PHE A 520 2.65 -10.75 -27.50
C PHE A 520 3.60 -10.08 -26.49
N GLU A 521 4.83 -10.58 -26.40
CA GLU A 521 5.83 -10.16 -25.43
C GLU A 521 7.22 -10.16 -26.08
N VAL A 522 8.16 -9.46 -25.45
CA VAL A 522 9.57 -9.46 -25.86
C VAL A 522 10.45 -9.38 -24.61
N GLU A 523 11.61 -10.04 -24.66
CA GLU A 523 12.64 -9.86 -23.64
C GLU A 523 13.55 -8.68 -24.01
N LEU A 524 13.71 -7.76 -23.07
CA LEU A 524 14.53 -6.56 -23.20
C LEU A 524 15.53 -6.46 -22.04
N ILE A 525 16.42 -5.48 -22.14
CA ILE A 525 17.45 -5.17 -21.14
C ILE A 525 17.41 -3.69 -20.81
N THR A 526 17.80 -3.35 -19.58
CA THR A 526 17.96 -1.96 -19.12
C THR A 526 16.67 -1.12 -19.33
N PRO A 527 15.62 -1.35 -18.52
CA PRO A 527 14.38 -0.58 -18.63
C PRO A 527 14.65 0.90 -18.32
N HIS A 528 14.06 1.82 -19.10
CA HIS A 528 14.05 3.27 -18.84
C HIS A 528 15.42 3.89 -18.46
N PRO A 529 16.47 3.75 -19.29
CA PRO A 529 17.84 4.11 -18.91
C PRO A 529 18.04 5.60 -18.58
N THR A 530 17.31 6.50 -19.26
CA THR A 530 17.43 7.95 -19.03
C THR A 530 16.85 8.34 -17.67
N THR A 531 15.62 7.91 -17.39
CA THR A 531 14.94 8.11 -16.10
C THR A 531 15.77 7.53 -14.96
N LEU A 532 16.24 6.28 -15.09
CA LEU A 532 17.05 5.68 -14.04
C LEU A 532 18.37 6.41 -13.81
N ALA A 533 19.06 6.87 -14.86
CA ALA A 533 20.31 7.60 -14.69
C ALA A 533 20.10 8.93 -13.95
N PHE A 534 19.01 9.62 -14.22
CA PHE A 534 18.61 10.85 -13.52
C PHE A 534 18.38 10.57 -12.02
N TRP A 535 17.49 9.62 -11.71
CA TRP A 535 17.16 9.30 -10.32
C TRP A 535 18.28 8.64 -9.53
N ASP A 536 19.11 7.80 -10.16
CA ASP A 536 20.30 7.23 -9.53
C ASP A 536 21.27 8.35 -9.11
N SER A 537 21.38 9.45 -9.88
CA SER A 537 22.21 10.61 -9.53
C SER A 537 21.65 11.41 -8.34
N LEU A 538 20.33 11.62 -8.31
CA LEU A 538 19.65 12.28 -7.19
C LEU A 538 19.77 11.46 -5.91
N TYR A 539 19.43 10.17 -5.97
CA TYR A 539 19.48 9.29 -4.79
C TYR A 539 20.88 9.06 -4.26
N ALA A 540 21.93 9.17 -5.08
CA ALA A 540 23.30 9.09 -4.59
C ALA A 540 23.66 10.22 -3.61
N GLN A 541 22.93 11.33 -3.63
CA GLN A 541 23.21 12.53 -2.84
C GLN A 541 22.12 12.82 -1.79
N HIS A 542 20.86 12.55 -2.11
CA HIS A 542 19.71 13.05 -1.35
C HIS A 542 18.80 11.94 -0.80
N PHE A 543 19.07 10.66 -1.09
CA PHE A 543 18.19 9.58 -0.61
C PHE A 543 18.16 9.52 0.91
N ILE A 544 16.96 9.57 1.49
CA ILE A 544 16.74 9.27 2.90
C ILE A 544 15.91 8.00 3.07
N ASP A 545 16.44 7.12 3.92
CA ASP A 545 15.81 5.84 4.23
C ASP A 545 14.60 6.02 5.16
N ALA A 546 13.72 5.02 5.19
CA ALA A 546 12.58 5.01 6.09
C ALA A 546 13.05 4.96 7.56
N LYS A 547 12.54 5.87 8.38
CA LYS A 547 12.79 5.94 9.83
C LYS A 547 11.49 6.23 10.58
N SER A 548 11.46 5.95 11.87
CA SER A 548 10.32 6.28 12.73
C SER A 548 10.75 7.17 13.88
N ILE A 549 9.86 8.11 14.21
CA ILE A 549 10.00 9.10 15.26
C ILE A 549 9.20 8.64 16.47
N TRP A 550 9.77 8.82 17.65
CA TRP A 550 9.24 8.28 18.92
C TRP A 550 9.06 9.32 20.01
N ASN A 551 9.36 10.58 19.72
CA ASN A 551 9.26 11.69 20.65
C ASN A 551 8.43 12.81 20.00
N LEU A 552 7.45 13.33 20.73
CA LEU A 552 6.61 14.43 20.27
C LEU A 552 7.36 15.76 20.19
N ASN A 553 8.48 15.90 20.90
CA ASN A 553 9.28 17.13 20.89
C ASN A 553 10.22 17.21 19.68
N ASP A 554 10.40 16.12 18.94
CA ASP A 554 11.14 16.12 17.67
C ASP A 554 10.30 16.79 16.54
N ARG A 555 9.29 17.60 16.92
CA ARG A 555 8.39 18.40 16.07
C ARG A 555 9.12 19.55 15.35
N ALA A 556 10.30 19.94 15.84
CA ALA A 556 10.89 21.25 15.56
C ALA A 556 12.00 21.28 14.51
N GLU A 557 12.42 20.16 13.91
CA GLU A 557 13.51 20.20 12.92
C GLU A 557 13.03 20.41 11.47
N ASP A 558 11.73 20.30 11.19
CA ASP A 558 11.19 20.42 9.82
C ASP A 558 10.38 21.71 9.55
N ASP A 559 10.15 22.58 10.55
CA ASP A 559 9.27 23.76 10.38
C ASP A 559 9.75 25.08 11.02
N ASP A 560 10.89 25.12 11.72
CA ASP A 560 11.45 26.39 12.21
C ASP A 560 12.92 26.24 12.65
N THR A 561 13.85 26.99 12.04
CA THR A 561 14.86 27.79 12.77
C THR A 561 15.81 28.53 11.82
N GLY A 562 15.37 29.72 11.44
CA GLY A 562 16.31 30.83 11.27
C GLY A 562 16.87 31.26 12.63
N GLY A 563 18.19 31.41 12.70
CA GLY A 563 18.89 32.32 13.61
C GLY A 563 18.92 31.98 15.10
N GLU A 564 20.07 31.51 15.58
CA GLU A 564 21.02 32.28 16.40
C GLU A 564 22.07 31.29 16.94
N GLY A 565 23.31 31.46 16.49
CA GLY A 565 24.44 30.77 17.09
C GLY A 565 24.77 31.41 18.44
N ASP A 566 24.82 30.60 19.49
CA ASP A 566 25.61 30.91 20.68
C ASP A 566 26.15 29.64 21.33
N ASP A 567 27.28 29.84 22.00
CA ASP A 567 28.39 28.96 22.31
C ASP A 567 28.13 27.73 23.21
N GLY A 568 28.97 26.70 23.03
CA GLY A 568 28.96 25.51 23.89
C GLY A 568 30.10 24.51 23.67
N ASN A 569 31.34 24.96 23.84
CA ASN A 569 32.60 24.24 24.08
C ASN A 569 32.50 22.79 24.65
N ASP A 570 33.10 21.78 24.00
CA ASP A 570 33.88 20.73 24.69
C ASP A 570 34.77 19.86 23.77
N ASN A 571 35.87 19.37 24.37
CA ASN A 571 36.90 18.43 23.91
C ASN A 571 37.98 19.00 22.97
N GLY A 572 39.28 18.86 23.25
CA GLY A 572 39.95 17.91 24.13
C GLY A 572 41.17 17.39 23.38
N ASP A 573 42.35 17.54 24.01
CA ASP A 573 43.62 16.86 23.78
C ASP A 573 44.26 16.90 22.37
N ASP A 574 45.44 17.53 22.28
CA ASP A 574 46.64 16.77 21.89
C ASP A 574 47.97 17.50 22.20
N ASP A 575 48.92 16.67 22.63
CA ASP A 575 50.26 16.96 23.13
C ASP A 575 51.21 17.68 22.15
N ASN A 576 52.01 18.64 22.65
CA ASN A 576 53.48 18.50 22.79
C ASN A 576 54.20 19.80 23.19
N ASN A 577 54.81 19.76 24.37
CA ASN A 577 56.23 20.00 24.66
C ASN A 577 56.94 21.22 24.02
N THR A 578 57.28 22.26 24.81
CA THR A 578 58.67 22.58 25.24
C THR A 578 58.79 23.99 25.85
N GLY A 579 59.34 24.04 27.08
CA GLY A 579 60.33 25.00 27.60
C GLY A 579 60.11 26.53 27.52
N GLY A 580 60.27 27.21 28.67
CA GLY A 580 60.74 28.59 28.69
C GLY A 580 60.28 29.42 29.90
N GLU A 581 61.22 29.77 30.76
CA GLU A 581 61.08 30.68 31.91
C GLU A 581 60.90 32.16 31.52
N GLY A 582 60.36 32.94 32.46
CA GLY A 582 60.51 34.40 32.59
C GLY A 582 59.39 35.23 31.95
N ASP A 583 59.11 36.48 32.32
CA ASP A 583 59.38 37.37 33.44
C ASP A 583 58.63 38.67 33.07
N ASP A 584 58.05 39.37 34.06
CA ASP A 584 57.73 40.81 34.16
C ASP A 584 57.30 41.71 32.95
N GLY A 585 56.34 42.60 33.24
CA GLY A 585 56.16 43.93 32.60
C GLY A 585 54.81 44.12 31.90
N ASN A 586 53.78 44.70 32.51
CA ASN A 586 53.55 46.13 32.75
C ASN A 586 53.64 46.99 31.46
N ASP A 587 52.51 47.44 30.92
CA ASP A 587 52.29 48.87 30.68
C ASP A 587 50.82 49.23 30.42
N ASN A 588 50.46 50.42 30.89
CA ASN A 588 49.19 51.10 30.73
C ASN A 588 49.08 51.74 29.34
N GLY A 589 47.86 52.08 28.93
CA GLY A 589 47.61 52.94 27.78
C GLY A 589 46.14 53.34 27.68
N ASP A 590 45.83 54.43 28.36
CA ASP A 590 44.56 55.17 28.37
C ASP A 590 44.16 55.78 27.01
N ASP A 591 42.97 56.40 27.04
CA ASP A 591 42.39 57.44 26.16
C ASP A 591 41.29 56.94 25.21
N GLU A 592 40.00 57.04 25.56
CA GLU A 592 39.13 58.23 25.74
C GLU A 592 38.64 58.89 24.43
N ASN A 593 37.30 59.07 24.39
CA ASN A 593 36.55 60.15 23.75
C ASN A 593 36.42 60.13 22.21
N ASN A 594 35.31 60.52 21.56
CA ASN A 594 34.10 61.21 21.99
C ASN A 594 33.05 61.22 20.85
N THR A 595 31.78 61.42 21.21
CA THR A 595 30.70 62.21 20.52
C THR A 595 30.41 61.95 19.04
N GLY A 596 29.18 61.72 18.59
CA GLY A 596 27.92 62.38 18.97
C GLY A 596 27.34 63.09 17.74
N GLY A 597 26.02 63.04 17.53
CA GLY A 597 25.36 63.79 16.47
C GLY A 597 23.97 63.26 16.10
N GLU A 598 22.97 63.80 16.78
CA GLU A 598 21.53 63.68 16.51
C GLU A 598 21.10 64.53 15.29
N ASP A 599 19.94 64.19 14.69
CA ASP A 599 18.75 65.05 14.51
C ASP A 599 18.01 64.90 13.16
N ASP A 600 16.75 64.45 13.32
CA ASP A 600 15.48 64.95 12.77
C ASP A 600 15.21 65.13 11.26
N ASN A 601 14.11 64.51 10.78
CA ASN A 601 12.87 65.24 10.46
C ASN A 601 11.66 64.31 10.14
N ASN A 602 10.52 64.66 10.73
CA ASN A 602 9.15 64.16 10.53
C ASN A 602 8.55 64.52 9.15
N VAL A 603 7.53 63.75 8.70
CA VAL A 603 6.13 64.18 8.39
C VAL A 603 5.31 62.98 7.83
N ASP A 604 4.25 62.60 8.57
CA ASP A 604 2.85 62.21 8.25
C ASP A 604 2.46 61.67 6.84
N ASP A 605 1.42 60.85 6.57
CA ASP A 605 0.49 59.93 7.25
C ASP A 605 -0.40 59.35 6.09
N GLU A 606 -1.11 58.25 6.36
CA GLU A 606 -2.30 57.68 5.68
C GLU A 606 -2.18 56.55 4.62
N ASN A 607 -2.89 55.45 4.97
CA ASN A 607 -3.57 54.41 4.18
C ASN A 607 -2.76 53.18 3.70
N LYS A 608 -2.84 52.10 4.48
CA LYS A 608 -2.65 50.70 4.03
C LYS A 608 -3.88 49.88 4.45
N PRO A 609 -4.53 49.12 3.55
CA PRO A 609 -5.57 48.17 3.94
C PRO A 609 -4.92 46.91 4.54
N ASP A 610 -5.58 46.40 5.57
CA ASP A 610 -5.34 45.13 6.23
C ASP A 610 -5.99 44.02 5.39
N ASP A 611 -5.19 43.25 4.66
CA ASP A 611 -5.62 42.01 3.98
C ASP A 611 -5.08 40.82 4.79
N SER A 612 -5.75 40.53 5.90
CA SER A 612 -5.67 39.21 6.54
C SER A 612 -6.49 38.22 5.71
N VAL A 613 -5.80 37.32 5.01
CA VAL A 613 -6.41 36.14 4.39
C VAL A 613 -6.90 35.23 5.53
N PRO A 614 -8.21 34.91 5.61
CA PRO A 614 -8.68 33.98 6.63
C PRO A 614 -8.29 32.56 6.24
N ASP A 615 -7.64 31.89 7.20
CA ASP A 615 -7.26 30.49 7.17
C ASP A 615 -8.51 29.60 6.90
N SER A 616 -8.64 29.18 5.63
CA SER A 616 -9.85 28.56 5.07
C SER A 616 -10.09 27.14 5.59
N ALA A 617 -9.07 26.52 6.19
CA ALA A 617 -9.16 25.20 6.80
C ALA A 617 -9.96 25.22 8.12
N SER A 618 -9.71 26.21 9.00
CA SER A 618 -10.37 26.25 10.33
C SER A 618 -11.86 26.57 10.25
N THR A 619 -12.25 27.38 9.27
CA THR A 619 -13.65 27.77 9.04
C THR A 619 -14.44 26.64 8.41
N THR A 620 -13.85 25.90 7.48
CA THR A 620 -14.50 24.76 6.81
C THR A 620 -14.75 23.59 7.76
N VAL A 621 -13.78 23.25 8.64
CA VAL A 621 -13.93 22.22 9.68
C VAL A 621 -15.04 22.59 10.68
N GLY A 622 -15.17 23.87 11.03
CA GLY A 622 -16.23 24.38 11.91
C GLY A 622 -17.64 24.18 11.35
N TYR A 623 -17.83 24.32 10.03
CA TYR A 623 -19.12 24.08 9.39
C TYR A 623 -19.49 22.59 9.33
N THR A 624 -18.52 21.71 9.10
CA THR A 624 -18.73 20.25 9.08
C THR A 624 -19.14 19.72 10.46
N PHE A 625 -18.51 20.22 11.54
CA PHE A 625 -18.89 19.87 12.92
C PHE A 625 -20.30 20.35 13.28
N ALA A 626 -20.70 21.54 12.80
CA ALA A 626 -22.04 22.06 13.00
C ALA A 626 -23.10 21.23 12.25
N ILE A 627 -22.78 20.75 11.04
CA ILE A 627 -23.64 19.89 10.24
C ILE A 627 -23.79 18.50 10.89
N LEU A 628 -22.70 17.90 11.37
CA LEU A 628 -22.73 16.60 12.08
C LEU A 628 -23.51 16.67 13.40
N MET A 629 -23.38 17.76 14.16
CA MET A 629 -24.23 18.05 15.32
C MET A 629 -25.71 18.12 14.93
N LEU A 630 -26.03 18.76 13.80
CA LEU A 630 -27.40 18.86 13.30
C LEU A 630 -27.97 17.50 12.91
N PHE A 631 -27.19 16.64 12.27
CA PHE A 631 -27.60 15.27 11.94
C PHE A 631 -27.80 14.40 13.18
N ALA A 632 -26.90 14.47 14.17
CA ALA A 632 -27.06 13.74 15.44
C ALA A 632 -28.28 14.21 16.25
N ILE A 633 -28.64 15.49 16.17
CA ILE A 633 -29.86 16.03 16.77
C ILE A 633 -31.10 15.53 16.01
N LEU A 634 -31.07 15.54 14.67
CA LEU A 634 -32.18 15.06 13.83
C LEU A 634 -32.42 13.54 13.99
N GLU A 635 -31.35 12.76 14.14
CA GLU A 635 -31.43 11.31 14.36
C GLU A 635 -32.08 11.00 15.73
N LYS A 636 -31.74 11.77 16.78
CA LYS A 636 -32.44 11.71 18.09
C LYS A 636 -33.92 12.09 18.00
N PHE A 637 -34.30 13.03 17.13
CA PHE A 637 -35.72 13.35 16.91
C PHE A 637 -36.46 12.23 16.16
N HIS A 638 -35.79 11.55 15.22
CA HIS A 638 -36.35 10.40 14.53
C HIS A 638 -36.51 9.16 15.43
N THR A 639 -35.59 8.91 16.36
CA THR A 639 -35.73 7.79 17.31
C THR A 639 -36.87 8.02 18.31
N VAL A 640 -37.16 9.28 18.66
CA VAL A 640 -38.25 9.64 19.59
C VAL A 640 -39.64 9.55 18.92
N GLN A 641 -39.74 9.72 17.60
CA GLN A 641 -41.01 9.52 16.87
C GLN A 641 -41.33 8.06 16.53
N ILE A 642 -40.34 7.15 16.58
CA ILE A 642 -40.56 5.71 16.35
C ILE A 642 -40.91 4.98 17.66
N LEU A 643 -40.80 5.65 18.81
CA LEU A 643 -41.14 5.11 20.14
C LEU A 643 -42.30 5.85 20.85
N SER A 644 -43.14 6.59 20.09
CA SER A 644 -44.39 7.21 20.60
C SER A 644 -45.64 6.66 19.92
#